data_AF-A0A948M5D2-F1
#
_entry.id   AF-A0A948M5D2-F1
#
_cell.length_a   1.000
_cell.length_b   1.000
_cell.length_c   1.000
_cell.angle_alpha   90.00
_cell.angle_beta   90.00
_cell.angle_gamma   90.00
#
_symmetry.space_group_name_H-M   'P 1'
#
loop_
_entity.id
_entity.type
_entity.pdbx_description
1 polymer ?
#
loop_
_entity_poly.entity_id
_entity_poly.type
_entity_poly.pdbx_seq_one_letter_code
_entity_poly.pdbx_strand_id
1 'polypeptide(L)'
;AFVIENYNTAKPLASFFPGISGEYGIPMWVFYVNRGQGVVSFGIKDRDSSIMEFLPANKAWESVSLSGFRTFIKVMGSNKSLFYEPFHNGFSSIGYKLTNRMSITSYDLRIEEDNLSLGLRTEVDYFNIPSDNYAGLVRILTLRNLSNKIKRIQLLDGLPKIVPYGVNYFFLKRLSRTIEAWMTVENLEKGVPFYKLGVDPVDRPQVVHLKEGNFYLPFSYEKGSCRIIKPIVDPEAIFGPVLDFSYPYYFLKDKVFKYPKVQLAKNKTPCGVTLINAQIPPLSEIKLYSIIGNMRSLHLLNDAVPRIAKKEYLEHKRKENIGIIEALQNDIDTKSSCREFDLYSRQTYLDNIMRGGYPVIFKSKLHKTVFYLYSRKHGDLERDYNKFQIQPTYFSQGNGNYRDINQNRRCDVWFNPEVQDDNIITFFNLIQTDGFNPLVVKGVSFILTKPDEFKPVLESLVKAKVTPEILEFFEKPFTPGSVILFLEEKKITLKVKSEEFINVLLSHCDKIQEAYHKEGYWTDHWVYNLDLLENYLAIYPEKSEEILFNKRVFTFFDNDQVVKPRSCKYILLDQKPKQLHALYSDEEKKDIIFKRKMQIRLSRKDYGRGEIYYTSLINKLMCLVVNKSASLDPQGSGIEMESDKPNWFDALNGLPALFGSSTCETFELKRLGKFIKEKLQMSGIKNIALSEEIHDFLDSLDKIIKEYLELGAVNRDYIYWDKSSTLKENYRLKNRFGLSGKEVDVSSSSLISFLNNLLIKIDIGLNKALVKKDNIYTAYFYYEVLEYDQIKDGFIMPRKFTQKRLPFFLESQVHALRLVNDIGQARRLYRAVRNSQLYDKKLGMYKVTAPLDAMPEEIGRCRAFTPGWLENESIWLHMEYKYLLEIIKCGLYEEFYADFKGMLIPFQDPARYGRSILENSSFLVSSAFPDKRLHGTGFVSRLSGSTAEFLNIWLLMNIGKEPFFLNDKKQLCLKFDPILPKWLFNKDKSYSFNFLSKIMVTYHNPRMKNTFGPDCVRIRRISFKDQLGNPVELSSSLIPAPYAQQIRSRLIQRIDIYLK
;
A
#
# COMPACT_ATOMS: atom_id res chain seq x y z
N ALA A 1 -16.00 -12.66 -11.54
CA ALA A 1 -15.79 -11.34 -12.15
C ALA A 1 -16.87 -10.38 -11.70
N PHE A 2 -16.53 -9.10 -11.55
CA PHE A 2 -17.50 -8.00 -11.55
C PHE A 2 -17.76 -7.60 -13.01
N VAL A 3 -19.00 -7.30 -13.37
CA VAL A 3 -19.41 -7.06 -14.75
C VAL A 3 -20.04 -5.69 -14.89
N ILE A 4 -19.61 -4.93 -15.90
CA ILE A 4 -20.19 -3.65 -16.29
C ILE A 4 -20.78 -3.79 -17.69
N GLU A 5 -22.11 -3.72 -17.77
CA GLU A 5 -22.82 -3.68 -19.04
C GLU A 5 -22.76 -2.27 -19.63
N ASN A 6 -22.66 -2.18 -20.95
CA ASN A 6 -22.50 -0.95 -21.73
C ASN A 6 -21.42 -0.02 -21.15
N TYR A 7 -20.28 -0.61 -20.77
CA TYR A 7 -19.24 0.03 -19.97
C TYR A 7 -18.72 1.33 -20.57
N ASN A 8 -18.71 1.42 -21.91
CA ASN A 8 -18.27 2.57 -22.68
C ASN A 8 -19.10 3.84 -22.40
N THR A 9 -20.33 3.69 -21.91
CA THR A 9 -21.24 4.78 -21.52
C THR A 9 -21.47 4.88 -20.01
N ALA A 10 -20.95 3.94 -19.23
CA ALA A 10 -21.05 3.96 -17.77
C ALA A 10 -20.21 5.11 -17.17
N LYS A 11 -20.43 5.42 -15.88
CA LYS A 11 -19.63 6.41 -15.14
C LYS A 11 -18.13 6.14 -15.33
N PRO A 12 -17.29 7.15 -15.62
CA PRO A 12 -15.86 6.94 -15.84
C PRO A 12 -15.20 6.25 -14.64
N LEU A 13 -14.35 5.26 -14.93
CA LEU A 13 -13.53 4.57 -13.93
C LEU A 13 -12.12 4.36 -14.45
N ALA A 14 -11.18 4.26 -13.51
CA ALA A 14 -9.80 3.87 -13.74
C ALA A 14 -9.36 2.84 -12.68
N SER A 15 -8.65 1.81 -13.11
CA SER A 15 -8.08 0.77 -12.23
C SER A 15 -6.83 0.15 -12.89
N PHE A 16 -6.29 -0.92 -12.31
CA PHE A 16 -5.03 -1.51 -12.75
C PHE A 16 -4.94 -3.00 -12.41
N PHE A 17 -4.03 -3.71 -13.06
CA PHE A 17 -3.65 -5.08 -12.69
C PHE A 17 -2.73 -5.07 -11.48
N PRO A 18 -2.70 -6.15 -10.67
CA PRO A 18 -1.91 -6.16 -9.44
C PRO A 18 -0.41 -5.93 -9.63
N GLY A 19 0.15 -6.23 -10.81
CA GLY A 19 1.59 -6.17 -11.05
C GLY A 19 2.37 -7.24 -10.27
N ILE A 20 1.72 -8.34 -9.91
CA ILE A 20 2.30 -9.51 -9.24
C ILE A 20 2.63 -10.57 -10.29
N SER A 21 3.86 -11.09 -10.24
CA SER A 21 4.40 -12.07 -11.21
C SER A 21 4.97 -13.32 -10.55
N GLY A 22 4.69 -13.57 -9.27
CA GLY A 22 5.33 -14.66 -8.52
C GLY A 22 6.77 -14.33 -8.09
N GLU A 23 7.40 -15.22 -7.32
CA GLU A 23 8.76 -15.01 -6.79
C GLU A 23 9.82 -14.95 -7.89
N TYR A 24 9.66 -15.75 -8.95
CA TYR A 24 10.59 -15.88 -10.06
C TYR A 24 10.05 -15.27 -11.36
N GLY A 25 9.21 -14.23 -11.27
CA GLY A 25 8.72 -13.52 -12.44
C GLY A 25 9.07 -12.05 -12.43
N ILE A 26 9.30 -11.48 -13.61
CA ILE A 26 9.52 -10.03 -13.78
C ILE A 26 8.15 -9.32 -13.94
N PRO A 27 7.79 -8.38 -13.04
CA PRO A 27 6.45 -7.78 -13.05
C PRO A 27 6.27 -6.70 -14.13
N MET A 28 5.02 -6.57 -14.58
CA MET A 28 4.54 -5.48 -15.44
C MET A 28 3.39 -4.74 -14.75
N TRP A 29 3.46 -3.41 -14.70
CA TRP A 29 2.31 -2.60 -14.30
C TRP A 29 1.41 -2.33 -15.51
N VAL A 30 0.09 -2.43 -15.31
CA VAL A 30 -0.92 -2.23 -16.37
C VAL A 30 -2.10 -1.44 -15.80
N PHE A 31 -2.42 -0.31 -16.40
CA PHE A 31 -3.57 0.53 -16.08
C PHE A 31 -4.65 0.43 -17.16
N TYR A 32 -5.91 0.45 -16.74
CA TYR A 32 -7.07 0.40 -17.62
C TYR A 32 -8.20 1.34 -17.16
N VAL A 33 -9.07 1.70 -18.09
CA VAL A 33 -10.28 2.50 -17.88
C VAL A 33 -11.49 1.83 -18.54
N ASN A 34 -12.71 2.28 -18.26
CA ASN A 34 -13.91 1.79 -18.95
C ASN A 34 -14.24 2.55 -20.24
N ARG A 35 -13.24 2.78 -21.08
CA ARG A 35 -13.38 3.44 -22.39
C ARG A 35 -12.51 2.74 -23.42
N GLY A 36 -12.95 2.72 -24.68
CA GLY A 36 -12.21 2.09 -25.77
C GLY A 36 -11.93 0.62 -25.44
N GLN A 37 -10.74 0.13 -25.79
CA GLN A 37 -10.33 -1.24 -25.48
C GLN A 37 -9.75 -1.43 -24.06
N GLY A 38 -10.03 -0.52 -23.13
CA GLY A 38 -9.72 -0.70 -21.73
C GLY A 38 -8.30 -0.28 -21.34
N VAL A 39 -7.26 -0.97 -21.81
CA VAL A 39 -5.86 -0.70 -21.40
C VAL A 39 -5.37 0.64 -21.94
N VAL A 40 -4.83 1.49 -21.05
CA VAL A 40 -4.43 2.88 -21.36
C VAL A 40 -2.97 3.20 -21.09
N SER A 41 -2.28 2.39 -20.31
CA SER A 41 -0.85 2.57 -20.02
C SER A 41 -0.30 1.31 -19.38
N PHE A 42 0.91 0.90 -19.76
CA PHE A 42 1.60 -0.23 -19.14
C PHE A 42 3.11 -0.13 -19.36
N GLY A 43 3.88 -0.82 -18.53
CA GLY A 43 5.34 -0.84 -18.59
C GLY A 43 5.99 -1.58 -17.43
N ILE A 44 7.29 -1.40 -17.26
CA ILE A 44 8.07 -1.99 -16.16
C ILE A 44 8.51 -0.91 -15.18
N LYS A 45 8.96 -1.28 -13.98
CA LYS A 45 9.55 -0.35 -12.99
C LYS A 45 8.61 0.76 -12.49
N ASP A 46 8.42 1.81 -13.28
CA ASP A 46 7.65 3.00 -12.97
C ASP A 46 7.26 3.72 -14.28
N ARG A 47 6.67 4.91 -14.18
CA ARG A 47 6.26 5.71 -15.35
C ARG A 47 7.42 6.16 -16.27
N ASP A 48 8.68 6.08 -15.81
CA ASP A 48 9.86 6.39 -16.64
C ASP A 48 10.24 5.20 -17.54
N SER A 49 9.56 4.07 -17.43
CA SER A 49 9.81 2.87 -18.25
C SER A 49 8.49 2.32 -18.82
N SER A 50 7.65 3.23 -19.32
CA SER A 50 6.39 2.92 -19.99
C SER A 50 6.62 2.32 -21.38
N ILE A 51 5.86 1.28 -21.74
CA ILE A 51 5.70 0.78 -23.12
C ILE A 51 4.55 1.53 -23.80
N MET A 52 3.50 1.86 -23.04
CA MET A 52 2.43 2.76 -23.42
C MET A 52 2.40 3.94 -22.45
N GLU A 53 2.48 5.17 -22.97
CA GLU A 53 2.65 6.40 -22.21
C GLU A 53 1.68 6.53 -21.03
N PHE A 54 2.20 7.00 -19.89
CA PHE A 54 1.39 7.28 -18.71
C PHE A 54 0.67 8.63 -18.82
N LEU A 55 -0.64 8.61 -18.54
CA LEU A 55 -1.52 9.78 -18.52
C LEU A 55 -2.37 9.78 -17.24
N PRO A 56 -2.68 10.95 -16.65
CA PRO A 56 -3.69 11.05 -15.60
C PRO A 56 -5.07 10.57 -16.09
N ALA A 57 -5.95 10.16 -15.17
CA ALA A 57 -7.20 9.49 -15.49
C ALA A 57 -8.10 10.26 -16.48
N ASN A 58 -8.22 11.59 -16.29
CA ASN A 58 -8.98 12.45 -17.20
C ASN A 58 -8.45 12.40 -18.65
N LYS A 59 -7.13 12.49 -18.81
CA LYS A 59 -6.48 12.40 -20.13
C LYS A 59 -6.52 10.99 -20.70
N ALA A 60 -6.45 9.96 -19.86
CA ALA A 60 -6.60 8.58 -20.29
C ALA A 60 -8.00 8.30 -20.89
N TRP A 61 -9.08 8.83 -20.30
CA TRP A 61 -10.43 8.69 -20.88
C TRP A 61 -10.57 9.42 -22.22
N GLU A 62 -9.97 10.60 -22.36
CA GLU A 62 -9.97 11.37 -23.61
C GLU A 62 -9.21 10.64 -24.72
N SER A 63 -8.05 10.05 -24.41
CA SER A 63 -7.11 9.58 -25.44
C SER A 63 -7.14 8.09 -25.73
N VAL A 64 -7.75 7.24 -24.89
CA VAL A 64 -7.67 5.77 -25.05
C VAL A 64 -8.16 5.29 -26.42
N SER A 65 -9.16 5.96 -26.99
CA SER A 65 -9.69 5.63 -28.32
C SER A 65 -8.75 6.04 -29.45
N LEU A 66 -7.68 6.80 -29.18
CA LEU A 66 -6.69 7.25 -30.15
C LEU A 66 -5.35 6.55 -29.95
N SER A 67 -4.85 6.51 -28.72
CA SER A 67 -3.52 5.99 -28.38
C SER A 67 -3.49 4.57 -27.82
N GLY A 68 -4.64 4.03 -27.37
CA GLY A 68 -4.77 2.66 -26.85
C GLY A 68 -4.79 1.58 -27.92
N PHE A 69 -5.11 0.35 -27.52
CA PHE A 69 -5.31 -0.74 -28.49
C PHE A 69 -6.46 -0.41 -29.44
N ARG A 70 -6.24 -0.64 -30.74
CA ARG A 70 -7.21 -0.39 -31.81
C ARG A 70 -7.39 -1.64 -32.64
N THR A 71 -8.63 -1.87 -33.08
CA THR A 71 -9.00 -2.98 -33.96
C THR A 71 -9.87 -2.43 -35.09
N PHE A 72 -9.38 -2.48 -36.32
CA PHE A 72 -10.06 -1.97 -37.50
C PHE A 72 -10.48 -3.12 -38.40
N ILE A 73 -11.77 -3.23 -38.69
CA ILE A 73 -12.35 -4.33 -39.46
C ILE A 73 -12.93 -3.78 -40.76
N LYS A 74 -12.54 -4.38 -41.87
CA LYS A 74 -13.19 -4.18 -43.17
C LYS A 74 -13.91 -5.47 -43.56
N VAL A 75 -15.24 -5.45 -43.55
CA VAL A 75 -16.07 -6.57 -44.02
C VAL A 75 -16.28 -6.45 -45.52
N MET A 76 -15.77 -7.43 -46.27
CA MET A 76 -15.77 -7.42 -47.73
C MET A 76 -17.13 -7.91 -48.26
N GLY A 77 -17.88 -7.03 -48.92
CA GLY A 77 -19.09 -7.36 -49.69
C GLY A 77 -18.84 -7.44 -51.20
N SER A 78 -19.86 -7.86 -51.95
CA SER A 78 -19.79 -7.96 -53.43
C SER A 78 -19.64 -6.59 -54.10
N ASN A 79 -20.36 -5.56 -53.64
CA ASN A 79 -20.36 -4.22 -54.24
C ASN A 79 -19.69 -3.13 -53.38
N LYS A 80 -19.66 -3.29 -52.06
CA LYS A 80 -19.06 -2.32 -51.12
C LYS A 80 -18.49 -3.03 -49.89
N SER A 81 -17.36 -2.54 -49.39
CA SER A 81 -16.82 -2.96 -48.09
C SER A 81 -17.41 -2.09 -46.97
N LEU A 82 -17.71 -2.71 -45.83
CA LEU A 82 -18.16 -2.01 -44.63
C LEU A 82 -17.01 -1.88 -43.64
N PHE A 83 -16.82 -0.69 -43.10
CA PHE A 83 -15.86 -0.43 -42.03
C PHE A 83 -16.54 -0.54 -40.67
N TYR A 84 -15.83 -1.12 -39.72
CA TYR A 84 -16.25 -1.21 -38.33
C TYR A 84 -15.03 -1.21 -37.41
N GLU A 85 -15.14 -0.49 -36.31
CA GLU A 85 -14.13 -0.40 -35.26
C GLU A 85 -14.79 -0.77 -33.93
N PRO A 86 -14.58 -1.99 -33.42
CA PRO A 86 -15.16 -2.42 -32.15
C PRO A 86 -14.70 -1.56 -30.98
N PHE A 87 -15.59 -1.39 -29.99
CA PHE A 87 -15.35 -0.67 -28.74
C PHE A 87 -15.14 0.85 -28.88
N HIS A 88 -15.36 1.41 -30.07
CA HIS A 88 -15.19 2.83 -30.36
C HIS A 88 -16.53 3.58 -30.31
N ASN A 89 -16.59 4.67 -29.56
CA ASN A 89 -17.82 5.47 -29.39
C ASN A 89 -17.98 6.63 -30.40
N GLY A 90 -17.12 6.71 -31.43
CA GLY A 90 -17.16 7.78 -32.44
C GLY A 90 -18.03 7.45 -33.66
N PHE A 91 -17.91 8.25 -34.73
CA PHE A 91 -18.75 8.12 -35.94
C PHE A 91 -18.80 6.72 -36.57
N SER A 92 -17.76 5.90 -36.40
CA SER A 92 -17.69 4.52 -36.91
C SER A 92 -18.69 3.54 -36.28
N SER A 93 -19.30 3.88 -35.14
CA SER A 93 -20.33 3.07 -34.49
C SER A 93 -21.77 3.52 -34.78
N ILE A 94 -21.97 4.70 -35.38
CA ILE A 94 -23.30 5.22 -35.71
C ILE A 94 -24.00 4.31 -36.72
N GLY A 95 -25.24 3.93 -36.42
CA GLY A 95 -26.07 3.07 -37.28
C GLY A 95 -25.90 1.57 -37.03
N TYR A 96 -24.98 1.15 -36.15
CA TYR A 96 -24.88 -0.23 -35.71
C TYR A 96 -25.63 -0.47 -34.39
N LYS A 97 -26.25 -1.65 -34.26
CA LYS A 97 -26.83 -2.14 -33.01
C LYS A 97 -25.73 -2.81 -32.20
N LEU A 98 -25.19 -2.08 -31.21
CA LEU A 98 -24.06 -2.50 -30.40
C LEU A 98 -24.48 -2.77 -28.96
N THR A 99 -23.90 -3.82 -28.36
CA THR A 99 -23.91 -4.04 -26.91
C THR A 99 -22.50 -4.39 -26.48
N ASN A 100 -21.98 -3.76 -25.43
CA ASN A 100 -20.65 -4.07 -24.91
C ASN A 100 -20.65 -4.39 -23.43
N ARG A 101 -19.67 -5.19 -23.01
CA ARG A 101 -19.51 -5.68 -21.63
C ARG A 101 -18.05 -5.63 -21.24
N MET A 102 -17.79 -5.27 -19.98
CA MET A 102 -16.47 -5.38 -19.36
C MET A 102 -16.56 -6.30 -18.14
N SER A 103 -15.75 -7.35 -18.11
CA SER A 103 -15.64 -8.30 -17.00
C SER A 103 -14.27 -8.15 -16.33
N ILE A 104 -14.28 -7.88 -15.03
CA ILE A 104 -13.07 -7.60 -14.23
C ILE A 104 -12.89 -8.69 -13.19
N THR A 105 -11.70 -9.27 -13.13
CA THR A 105 -11.25 -10.14 -12.03
C THR A 105 -10.01 -9.53 -11.37
N SER A 106 -9.48 -10.18 -10.33
CA SER A 106 -8.22 -9.78 -9.69
C SER A 106 -6.99 -9.99 -10.59
N TYR A 107 -7.08 -10.81 -11.65
CA TYR A 107 -5.94 -11.27 -12.45
C TYR A 107 -6.06 -11.02 -13.96
N ASP A 108 -7.26 -10.71 -14.47
CA ASP A 108 -7.49 -10.42 -15.88
C ASP A 108 -8.63 -9.41 -16.13
N LEU A 109 -8.66 -8.91 -17.36
CA LEU A 109 -9.70 -8.04 -17.90
C LEU A 109 -10.20 -8.63 -19.22
N ARG A 110 -11.52 -8.75 -19.36
CA ARG A 110 -12.18 -9.13 -20.61
C ARG A 110 -13.15 -8.04 -21.04
N ILE A 111 -13.11 -7.69 -22.32
CA ILE A 111 -14.12 -6.85 -22.96
C ILE A 111 -14.75 -7.57 -24.14
N GLU A 112 -16.04 -7.38 -24.33
CA GLU A 112 -16.83 -8.01 -25.40
C GLU A 112 -17.74 -6.97 -26.04
N GLU A 113 -17.88 -6.98 -27.36
CA GLU A 113 -18.85 -6.18 -28.10
C GLU A 113 -19.53 -7.02 -29.18
N ASP A 114 -20.86 -7.02 -29.16
CA ASP A 114 -21.69 -7.60 -30.22
C ASP A 114 -22.15 -6.49 -31.16
N ASN A 115 -21.79 -6.62 -32.43
CA ASN A 115 -22.39 -5.87 -33.52
C ASN A 115 -23.45 -6.72 -34.20
N LEU A 116 -24.69 -6.57 -33.75
CA LEU A 116 -25.84 -7.33 -34.25
C LEU A 116 -26.16 -6.99 -35.72
N SER A 117 -25.87 -5.75 -36.14
CA SER A 117 -26.06 -5.32 -37.55
C SER A 117 -25.12 -6.05 -38.51
N LEU A 118 -23.87 -6.31 -38.10
CA LEU A 118 -22.88 -7.03 -38.91
C LEU A 118 -22.89 -8.54 -38.66
N GLY A 119 -23.50 -9.00 -37.56
CA GLY A 119 -23.43 -10.38 -37.10
C GLY A 119 -22.01 -10.76 -36.69
N LEU A 120 -21.33 -9.90 -35.93
CA LEU A 120 -19.96 -10.10 -35.45
C LEU A 120 -19.89 -9.88 -33.94
N ARG A 121 -19.13 -10.73 -33.25
CA ARG A 121 -18.70 -10.52 -31.87
C ARG A 121 -17.20 -10.30 -31.84
N THR A 122 -16.76 -9.25 -31.17
CA THR A 122 -15.35 -9.01 -30.86
C THR A 122 -15.12 -9.17 -29.36
N GLU A 123 -14.14 -9.97 -28.97
CA GLU A 123 -13.72 -10.16 -27.58
C GLU A 123 -12.23 -9.87 -27.46
N VAL A 124 -11.83 -9.21 -26.37
CA VAL A 124 -10.42 -9.02 -26.02
C VAL A 124 -10.18 -9.44 -24.58
N ASP A 125 -9.22 -10.36 -24.39
CA ASP A 125 -8.72 -10.78 -23.09
C ASP A 125 -7.32 -10.21 -22.82
N TYR A 126 -7.10 -9.76 -21.59
CA TYR A 126 -5.82 -9.24 -21.10
C TYR A 126 -5.37 -9.94 -19.83
N PHE A 127 -4.12 -10.39 -19.77
CA PHE A 127 -3.48 -10.85 -18.52
C PHE A 127 -1.96 -10.69 -18.57
N ASN A 128 -1.30 -10.60 -17.42
CA ASN A 128 0.16 -10.51 -17.32
C ASN A 128 0.83 -11.90 -17.40
N ILE A 129 2.06 -11.94 -17.88
CA ILE A 129 2.93 -13.12 -17.79
C ILE A 129 3.51 -13.25 -16.37
N PRO A 130 3.22 -14.34 -15.64
CA PRO A 130 3.87 -14.65 -14.36
C PRO A 130 5.11 -15.54 -14.53
N SER A 131 5.95 -15.60 -13.50
CA SER A 131 7.04 -16.57 -13.30
C SER A 131 7.91 -16.82 -14.54
N ASP A 132 8.31 -15.76 -15.22
CA ASP A 132 9.22 -15.83 -16.37
C ASP A 132 10.25 -14.72 -16.30
N ASN A 133 11.32 -14.87 -17.08
CA ASN A 133 12.49 -13.99 -17.04
C ASN A 133 12.30 -12.66 -17.80
N TYR A 134 11.06 -12.32 -18.13
CA TYR A 134 10.66 -11.13 -18.86
C TYR A 134 9.29 -10.63 -18.39
N ALA A 135 9.05 -9.34 -18.56
CA ALA A 135 7.75 -8.75 -18.30
C ALA A 135 6.90 -8.77 -19.58
N GLY A 136 5.64 -9.19 -19.50
CA GLY A 136 4.75 -9.21 -20.67
C GLY A 136 3.28 -9.05 -20.33
N LEU A 137 2.56 -8.31 -21.18
CA LEU A 137 1.10 -8.26 -21.27
C LEU A 137 0.67 -9.13 -22.44
N VAL A 138 -0.16 -10.14 -22.16
CA VAL A 138 -0.82 -10.95 -23.18
C VAL A 138 -2.14 -10.29 -23.53
N ARG A 139 -2.38 -10.13 -24.83
CA ARG A 139 -3.65 -9.72 -25.40
C ARG A 139 -4.13 -10.80 -26.37
N ILE A 140 -5.37 -11.23 -26.22
CA ILE A 140 -6.01 -12.19 -27.13
C ILE A 140 -7.24 -11.52 -27.74
N LEU A 141 -7.22 -11.28 -29.04
CA LEU A 141 -8.37 -10.81 -29.80
C LEU A 141 -9.09 -12.00 -30.42
N THR A 142 -10.35 -12.20 -30.08
CA THR A 142 -11.24 -13.17 -30.71
C THR A 142 -12.27 -12.43 -31.57
N LEU A 143 -12.40 -12.83 -32.84
CA LEU A 143 -13.46 -12.34 -33.72
C LEU A 143 -14.34 -13.51 -34.17
N ARG A 144 -15.62 -13.48 -33.78
CA ARG A 144 -16.58 -14.53 -34.05
C ARG A 144 -17.65 -14.06 -35.03
N ASN A 145 -17.95 -14.91 -36.01
CA ASN A 145 -19.07 -14.72 -36.92
C ASN A 145 -20.34 -15.28 -36.29
N LEU A 146 -21.31 -14.40 -36.01
CA LEU A 146 -22.61 -14.77 -35.43
C LEU A 146 -23.65 -15.10 -36.50
N SER A 147 -23.33 -14.89 -37.78
CA SER A 147 -24.25 -15.11 -38.89
C SER A 147 -24.10 -16.49 -39.51
N ASN A 148 -25.11 -16.88 -40.30
CA ASN A 148 -25.13 -18.13 -41.06
C ASN A 148 -24.39 -18.05 -42.41
N LYS A 149 -23.67 -16.95 -42.69
CA LYS A 149 -22.94 -16.73 -43.95
C LYS A 149 -21.45 -16.53 -43.66
N ILE A 150 -20.58 -16.97 -44.58
CA ILE A 150 -19.14 -16.72 -44.48
C ILE A 150 -18.88 -15.21 -44.48
N LYS A 151 -18.02 -14.73 -43.58
CA LYS A 151 -17.56 -13.34 -43.53
C LYS A 151 -16.13 -13.26 -44.03
N ARG A 152 -15.90 -12.52 -45.12
CA ARG A 152 -14.56 -12.20 -45.62
C ARG A 152 -14.13 -10.85 -45.03
N ILE A 153 -12.98 -10.79 -44.39
CA ILE A 153 -12.54 -9.59 -43.68
C ILE A 153 -11.05 -9.26 -43.93
N GLN A 154 -10.73 -7.97 -43.84
CA GLN A 154 -9.39 -7.49 -43.49
C GLN A 154 -9.43 -6.90 -42.08
N LEU A 155 -8.38 -7.14 -41.31
CA LEU A 155 -8.26 -6.75 -39.91
C LEU A 155 -6.90 -6.06 -39.69
N LEU A 156 -6.89 -4.86 -39.12
CA LEU A 156 -5.71 -4.28 -38.49
C LEU A 156 -5.91 -4.27 -36.98
N ASP A 157 -4.93 -4.72 -36.22
CA ASP A 157 -5.04 -4.82 -34.76
C ASP A 157 -3.70 -4.55 -34.06
N GLY A 158 -3.71 -3.72 -33.02
CA GLY A 158 -2.52 -3.46 -32.21
C GLY A 158 -2.47 -2.05 -31.64
N LEU A 159 -1.25 -1.53 -31.44
CA LEU A 159 -0.98 -0.22 -30.84
C LEU A 159 -0.55 0.80 -31.90
N PRO A 160 -1.23 1.97 -31.99
CA PRO A 160 -0.83 3.06 -32.87
C PRO A 160 0.53 3.67 -32.49
N LYS A 161 0.93 3.56 -31.22
CA LYS A 161 2.21 4.01 -30.68
C LYS A 161 2.78 3.01 -29.69
N ILE A 162 4.09 2.76 -29.76
CA ILE A 162 4.86 2.01 -28.78
C ILE A 162 6.03 2.89 -28.35
N VAL A 163 6.21 3.07 -27.04
CA VAL A 163 7.33 3.81 -26.47
C VAL A 163 8.57 2.90 -26.47
N PRO A 164 9.66 3.27 -27.16
CA PRO A 164 10.91 2.52 -27.11
C PRO A 164 11.55 2.56 -25.71
N TYR A 165 12.23 1.48 -25.33
CA TYR A 165 12.98 1.46 -24.07
C TYR A 165 14.06 2.55 -24.02
N GLY A 166 14.22 3.18 -22.87
CA GLY A 166 15.12 4.33 -22.66
C GLY A 166 14.44 5.69 -22.77
N VAL A 167 13.22 5.75 -23.32
CA VAL A 167 12.42 6.98 -23.34
C VAL A 167 11.69 7.15 -22.01
N ASN A 168 12.23 7.98 -21.13
CA ASN A 168 11.63 8.28 -19.83
C ASN A 168 10.47 9.29 -19.92
N TYR A 169 9.79 9.51 -18.77
CA TYR A 169 8.63 10.40 -18.68
C TYR A 169 8.97 11.85 -19.05
N PHE A 170 10.17 12.32 -18.71
CA PHE A 170 10.61 13.66 -19.08
C PHE A 170 10.70 13.81 -20.61
N PHE A 171 11.32 12.86 -21.31
CA PHE A 171 11.40 12.89 -22.77
C PHE A 171 10.00 12.87 -23.41
N LEU A 172 9.09 12.00 -22.94
CA LEU A 172 7.72 11.94 -23.47
C LEU A 172 6.94 13.25 -23.30
N LYS A 173 7.14 13.96 -22.18
CA LYS A 173 6.37 15.17 -21.89
C LYS A 173 7.02 16.47 -22.36
N ARG A 174 8.35 16.52 -22.47
CA ARG A 174 9.11 17.76 -22.68
C ARG A 174 9.93 17.78 -23.97
N LEU A 175 10.32 16.62 -24.49
CA LEU A 175 11.23 16.49 -25.64
C LEU A 175 10.75 15.45 -26.67
N SER A 176 9.44 15.24 -26.77
CA SER A 176 8.85 14.09 -27.49
C SER A 176 9.22 14.04 -28.97
N ARG A 177 9.36 15.20 -29.64
CA ARG A 177 9.81 15.27 -31.04
C ARG A 177 11.32 15.02 -31.18
N THR A 178 12.12 15.62 -30.31
CA THR A 178 13.59 15.52 -30.37
C THR A 178 14.06 14.10 -30.10
N ILE A 179 13.47 13.42 -29.11
CA ILE A 179 13.87 12.07 -28.73
C ILE A 179 13.64 11.03 -29.83
N GLU A 180 12.77 11.31 -30.82
CA GLU A 180 12.55 10.43 -31.96
C GLU A 180 13.84 10.11 -32.71
N ALA A 181 14.79 11.05 -32.79
CA ALA A 181 16.07 10.86 -33.46
C ALA A 181 16.95 9.74 -32.85
N TRP A 182 16.68 9.34 -31.60
CA TRP A 182 17.36 8.21 -30.95
C TRP A 182 16.59 6.89 -31.09
N MET A 183 15.33 6.92 -31.48
CA MET A 183 14.46 5.74 -31.53
C MET A 183 14.85 4.82 -32.68
N THR A 184 14.94 3.53 -32.37
CA THR A 184 15.21 2.48 -33.36
C THR A 184 14.36 1.25 -33.08
N VAL A 185 13.87 0.63 -34.16
CA VAL A 185 13.21 -0.67 -34.16
C VAL A 185 14.09 -1.69 -34.88
N GLU A 186 14.52 -2.72 -34.16
CA GLU A 186 15.32 -3.83 -34.66
C GLU A 186 14.46 -5.08 -34.83
N ASN A 187 14.98 -6.14 -35.48
CA ASN A 187 14.38 -7.49 -35.50
C ASN A 187 13.01 -7.62 -36.21
N LEU A 188 12.63 -6.65 -37.04
CA LEU A 188 11.37 -6.67 -37.79
C LEU A 188 11.31 -7.82 -38.82
N GLU A 189 12.44 -8.20 -39.38
CA GLU A 189 12.58 -9.30 -40.33
C GLU A 189 12.20 -10.65 -39.76
N LYS A 190 12.38 -10.85 -38.44
CA LYS A 190 11.93 -12.06 -37.71
C LYS A 190 10.48 -11.98 -37.24
N GLY A 191 9.79 -10.86 -37.51
CA GLY A 191 8.40 -10.64 -37.10
C GLY A 191 8.21 -10.26 -35.64
N VAL A 192 9.29 -9.96 -34.90
CA VAL A 192 9.26 -9.60 -33.48
C VAL A 192 10.07 -8.33 -33.24
N PRO A 193 9.53 -7.15 -33.62
CA PRO A 193 10.24 -5.89 -33.48
C PRO A 193 10.69 -5.61 -32.04
N PHE A 194 11.90 -5.08 -31.91
CA PHE A 194 12.56 -4.72 -30.66
C PHE A 194 12.80 -3.21 -30.61
N TYR A 195 12.14 -2.53 -29.67
CA TYR A 195 12.01 -1.08 -29.59
C TYR A 195 12.90 -0.52 -28.49
N LYS A 196 13.90 0.29 -28.84
CA LYS A 196 14.85 0.92 -27.91
C LYS A 196 15.41 2.22 -28.46
N LEU A 197 16.02 3.02 -27.59
CA LEU A 197 16.97 4.05 -28.02
C LEU A 197 18.31 3.39 -28.42
N GLY A 198 18.95 3.91 -29.46
CA GLY A 198 20.25 3.40 -29.92
C GLY A 198 21.36 3.61 -28.87
N VAL A 199 21.32 4.75 -28.18
CA VAL A 199 22.21 5.15 -27.08
C VAL A 199 21.43 5.92 -26.02
N ASP A 200 21.99 6.00 -24.82
CA ASP A 200 21.49 6.85 -23.74
C ASP A 200 21.61 8.34 -24.16
N PRO A 201 20.49 9.10 -24.19
CA PRO A 201 20.47 10.50 -24.61
C PRO A 201 20.96 11.49 -23.53
N VAL A 202 21.44 11.01 -22.38
CA VAL A 202 22.00 11.88 -21.33
C VAL A 202 23.22 12.65 -21.86
N ASP A 203 23.26 13.95 -21.57
CA ASP A 203 24.37 14.84 -21.90
C ASP A 203 25.60 14.54 -21.02
N ARG A 204 26.47 13.65 -21.52
CA ARG A 204 27.72 13.25 -20.88
C ARG A 204 28.75 12.82 -21.93
N PRO A 205 30.06 12.91 -21.64
CA PRO A 205 31.11 12.52 -22.60
C PRO A 205 31.14 11.01 -22.91
N GLN A 206 30.48 10.18 -22.11
CA GLN A 206 30.44 8.73 -22.28
C GLN A 206 29.20 8.30 -23.08
N VAL A 207 29.43 7.66 -24.22
CA VAL A 207 28.35 6.98 -24.97
C VAL A 207 28.00 5.65 -24.29
N VAL A 208 26.72 5.46 -23.97
CA VAL A 208 26.23 4.22 -23.36
C VAL A 208 25.16 3.60 -24.27
N HIS A 209 25.41 2.39 -24.75
CA HIS A 209 24.46 1.63 -25.56
C HIS A 209 23.45 0.89 -24.68
N LEU A 210 22.16 1.03 -24.98
CA LEU A 210 21.11 0.30 -24.30
C LEU A 210 21.01 -1.12 -24.86
N LYS A 211 21.11 -2.15 -24.02
CA LYS A 211 20.91 -3.55 -24.44
C LYS A 211 19.45 -4.00 -24.32
N GLU A 212 18.76 -3.50 -23.30
CA GLU A 212 17.36 -3.80 -23.03
C GLU A 212 16.44 -3.14 -24.05
N GLY A 213 15.25 -3.71 -24.24
CA GLY A 213 14.29 -3.22 -25.21
C GLY A 213 12.88 -3.75 -24.98
N ASN A 214 11.91 -2.98 -25.46
CA ASN A 214 10.51 -3.39 -25.49
C ASN A 214 10.27 -4.23 -26.75
N PHE A 215 9.26 -5.10 -26.78
CA PHE A 215 8.94 -5.92 -27.95
C PHE A 215 7.44 -6.07 -28.18
N TYR A 216 7.08 -6.38 -29.44
CA TYR A 216 5.72 -6.72 -29.85
C TYR A 216 5.75 -8.04 -30.65
N LEU A 217 5.13 -9.08 -30.11
CA LEU A 217 5.10 -10.43 -30.71
C LEU A 217 3.66 -10.82 -31.05
N PRO A 218 3.21 -10.64 -32.31
CA PRO A 218 1.90 -11.09 -32.75
C PRO A 218 1.96 -12.44 -33.48
N PHE A 219 1.00 -13.32 -33.19
CA PHE A 219 0.90 -14.64 -33.81
C PHE A 219 -0.53 -15.19 -33.80
N SER A 220 -0.74 -16.24 -34.58
CA SER A 220 -2.00 -16.99 -34.63
C SER A 220 -1.74 -18.48 -34.69
N TYR A 221 -2.75 -19.29 -34.38
CA TYR A 221 -2.69 -20.73 -34.53
C TYR A 221 -3.53 -21.15 -35.74
N GLU A 222 -2.89 -21.71 -36.76
CA GLU A 222 -3.55 -22.25 -37.95
C GLU A 222 -3.32 -23.76 -37.99
N LYS A 223 -4.38 -24.58 -37.98
CA LYS A 223 -4.28 -26.06 -37.98
C LYS A 223 -3.33 -26.63 -36.90
N GLY A 224 -3.22 -25.96 -35.76
CA GLY A 224 -2.37 -26.36 -34.63
C GLY A 224 -0.91 -25.89 -34.71
N SER A 225 -0.46 -25.26 -35.81
CA SER A 225 0.86 -24.66 -35.89
C SER A 225 0.82 -23.17 -35.56
N CYS A 226 1.87 -22.69 -34.88
CA CYS A 226 2.04 -21.28 -34.58
C CYS A 226 2.58 -20.54 -35.80
N ARG A 227 1.91 -19.47 -36.20
CA ARG A 227 2.35 -18.56 -37.25
C ARG A 227 2.62 -17.19 -36.66
N ILE A 228 3.90 -16.81 -36.58
CA ILE A 228 4.32 -15.44 -36.27
C ILE A 228 3.95 -14.54 -37.46
N ILE A 229 3.34 -13.40 -37.17
CA ILE A 229 2.85 -12.48 -38.20
C ILE A 229 3.76 -11.25 -38.18
N LYS A 230 4.30 -10.86 -39.33
CA LYS A 230 5.14 -9.65 -39.40
C LYS A 230 4.29 -8.40 -39.15
N PRO A 231 4.58 -7.59 -38.11
CA PRO A 231 3.80 -6.38 -37.82
C PRO A 231 4.24 -5.19 -38.68
N ILE A 232 3.40 -4.17 -38.70
CA ILE A 232 3.68 -2.82 -39.20
C ILE A 232 4.21 -1.99 -38.02
N VAL A 233 5.34 -1.32 -38.23
CA VAL A 233 6.03 -0.51 -37.21
C VAL A 233 6.02 0.99 -37.51
N ASP A 234 5.64 1.37 -38.73
CA ASP A 234 5.49 2.76 -39.14
C ASP A 234 4.01 3.19 -39.10
N PRO A 235 3.61 4.08 -38.18
CA PRO A 235 2.21 4.49 -38.08
C PRO A 235 1.71 5.23 -39.34
N GLU A 236 2.56 5.99 -40.05
CA GLU A 236 2.10 6.68 -41.27
C GLU A 236 1.79 5.70 -42.41
N ALA A 237 2.32 4.48 -42.38
CA ALA A 237 1.96 3.45 -43.34
C ALA A 237 0.50 2.98 -43.20
N ILE A 238 -0.16 3.30 -42.09
CA ILE A 238 -1.57 2.99 -41.80
C ILE A 238 -2.41 4.27 -41.84
N PHE A 239 -1.99 5.28 -41.09
CA PHE A 239 -2.76 6.51 -40.85
C PHE A 239 -2.46 7.62 -41.85
N GLY A 240 -1.36 7.54 -42.59
CA GLY A 240 -0.96 8.56 -43.57
C GLY A 240 -0.92 9.97 -42.95
N PRO A 241 -1.62 10.96 -43.54
CA PRO A 241 -1.62 12.33 -43.02
C PRO A 241 -2.41 12.51 -41.72
N VAL A 242 -3.10 11.46 -41.23
CA VAL A 242 -3.94 11.50 -40.03
C VAL A 242 -3.09 11.29 -38.78
N LEU A 243 -2.36 12.34 -38.37
CA LEU A 243 -1.38 12.28 -37.27
C LEU A 243 -2.00 12.20 -35.86
N ASP A 244 -3.31 12.38 -35.74
CA ASP A 244 -4.08 12.21 -34.49
C ASP A 244 -4.55 10.76 -34.27
N PHE A 245 -4.32 9.87 -35.24
CA PHE A 245 -4.78 8.47 -35.27
C PHE A 245 -6.29 8.29 -35.17
N SER A 246 -7.09 9.30 -35.54
CA SER A 246 -8.55 9.23 -35.48
C SER A 246 -9.11 8.08 -36.34
N TYR A 247 -8.58 7.85 -37.54
CA TYR A 247 -8.96 6.73 -38.40
C TYR A 247 -7.82 6.26 -39.33
N PRO A 248 -7.80 4.99 -39.76
CA PRO A 248 -6.69 4.42 -40.53
C PRO A 248 -6.82 4.76 -42.03
N TYR A 249 -6.35 5.94 -42.43
CA TYR A 249 -6.53 6.51 -43.78
C TYR A 249 -6.23 5.53 -44.92
N TYR A 250 -5.04 4.94 -44.97
CA TYR A 250 -4.68 4.04 -46.07
C TYR A 250 -5.45 2.72 -46.02
N PHE A 251 -5.76 2.23 -44.81
CA PHE A 251 -6.60 1.05 -44.65
C PHE A 251 -7.99 1.28 -45.22
N LEU A 252 -8.58 2.48 -45.10
CA LEU A 252 -9.89 2.78 -45.68
C LEU A 252 -9.82 3.09 -47.18
N LYS A 253 -8.78 3.82 -47.60
CA LYS A 253 -8.58 4.24 -49.00
C LYS A 253 -8.43 3.05 -49.95
N ASP A 254 -7.64 2.05 -49.55
CA ASP A 254 -7.36 0.91 -50.41
C ASP A 254 -8.55 -0.06 -50.45
N LYS A 255 -8.93 -0.57 -51.62
CA LYS A 255 -9.98 -1.61 -51.70
C LYS A 255 -9.56 -2.87 -50.94
N VAL A 256 -8.31 -3.28 -51.11
CA VAL A 256 -7.65 -4.35 -50.35
C VAL A 256 -6.31 -3.80 -49.85
N PHE A 257 -6.24 -3.51 -48.56
CA PHE A 257 -5.02 -2.99 -47.94
C PHE A 257 -3.93 -4.06 -47.94
N LYS A 258 -2.72 -3.70 -48.37
CA LYS A 258 -1.57 -4.62 -48.44
C LYS A 258 -0.54 -4.25 -47.37
N TYR A 259 0.27 -5.22 -46.98
CA TYR A 259 1.41 -4.94 -46.10
C TYR A 259 2.32 -3.87 -46.74
N PRO A 260 2.72 -2.82 -46.01
CA PRO A 260 3.52 -1.73 -46.55
C PRO A 260 4.89 -2.22 -47.05
N LYS A 261 5.25 -1.85 -48.29
CA LYS A 261 6.57 -2.20 -48.88
C LYS A 261 7.72 -1.44 -48.24
N VAL A 262 7.47 -0.20 -47.80
CA VAL A 262 8.45 0.69 -47.17
C VAL A 262 7.90 1.13 -45.81
N GLN A 263 8.74 1.10 -44.78
CA GLN A 263 8.42 1.51 -43.42
C GLN A 263 9.66 2.15 -42.79
N LEU A 264 9.46 3.24 -42.04
CA LEU A 264 10.52 3.86 -41.26
C LEU A 264 10.62 3.19 -39.87
N ALA A 265 11.77 2.60 -39.58
CA ALA A 265 12.08 1.94 -38.31
C ALA A 265 13.02 2.77 -37.41
N LYS A 266 13.33 4.01 -37.79
CA LYS A 266 14.24 4.93 -37.08
C LYS A 266 13.69 6.36 -37.14
N ASN A 267 14.15 7.21 -36.23
CA ASN A 267 13.88 8.66 -36.22
C ASN A 267 12.40 9.04 -36.11
N LYS A 268 11.58 8.15 -35.53
CA LYS A 268 10.13 8.31 -35.47
C LYS A 268 9.53 7.47 -34.34
N THR A 269 8.49 7.97 -33.70
CA THR A 269 7.68 7.17 -32.76
C THR A 269 7.04 6.00 -33.48
N PRO A 270 7.39 4.74 -33.14
CA PRO A 270 6.93 3.57 -33.88
C PRO A 270 5.55 3.08 -33.39
N CYS A 271 4.93 2.20 -34.18
CA CYS A 271 3.72 1.47 -33.82
C CYS A 271 3.99 -0.05 -33.70
N GLY A 272 2.94 -0.81 -33.35
CA GLY A 272 2.94 -2.27 -33.45
C GLY A 272 1.55 -2.74 -33.84
N VAL A 273 1.32 -2.90 -35.15
CA VAL A 273 -0.01 -3.23 -35.70
C VAL A 273 0.09 -4.44 -36.62
N THR A 274 -0.82 -5.39 -36.48
CA THR A 274 -0.85 -6.64 -37.22
C THR A 274 -1.95 -6.61 -38.28
N LEU A 275 -1.61 -7.00 -39.52
CA LEU A 275 -2.57 -7.16 -40.62
C LEU A 275 -2.95 -8.64 -40.78
N ILE A 276 -4.25 -8.93 -40.74
CA ILE A 276 -4.82 -10.26 -41.01
C ILE A 276 -5.86 -10.16 -42.12
N ASN A 277 -5.83 -11.11 -43.04
CA ASN A 277 -6.90 -11.36 -44.00
C ASN A 277 -7.51 -12.73 -43.69
N ALA A 278 -8.83 -12.80 -43.49
CA ALA A 278 -9.47 -14.04 -43.06
C ALA A 278 -10.84 -14.24 -43.72
N GLN A 279 -11.22 -15.52 -43.86
CA GLN A 279 -12.60 -15.93 -44.11
C GLN A 279 -13.09 -16.66 -42.86
N ILE A 280 -14.12 -16.13 -42.22
CA ILE A 280 -14.69 -16.69 -40.99
C ILE A 280 -15.96 -17.46 -41.38
N PRO A 281 -15.98 -18.80 -41.27
CA PRO A 281 -17.18 -19.58 -41.53
C PRO A 281 -18.34 -19.21 -40.61
N PRO A 282 -19.57 -19.61 -40.93
CA PRO A 282 -20.72 -19.45 -40.03
C PRO A 282 -20.41 -19.97 -38.62
N LEU A 283 -20.82 -19.21 -37.61
CA LEU A 283 -20.73 -19.58 -36.19
C LEU A 283 -19.31 -19.89 -35.67
N SER A 284 -18.27 -19.60 -36.46
CA SER A 284 -16.86 -19.87 -36.17
C SER A 284 -16.12 -18.61 -35.75
N GLU A 285 -14.88 -18.77 -35.27
CA GLU A 285 -14.05 -17.68 -34.78
C GLU A 285 -12.61 -17.76 -35.31
N ILE A 286 -11.94 -16.62 -35.31
CA ILE A 286 -10.48 -16.52 -35.46
C ILE A 286 -9.90 -15.85 -34.23
N LYS A 287 -8.65 -16.19 -33.89
CA LYS A 287 -7.92 -15.61 -32.76
C LYS A 287 -6.59 -15.04 -33.20
N LEU A 288 -6.30 -13.84 -32.75
CA LEU A 288 -4.99 -13.21 -32.81
C LEU A 288 -4.45 -13.06 -31.40
N TYR A 289 -3.20 -13.46 -31.21
CA TYR A 289 -2.48 -13.37 -29.95
C TYR A 289 -1.37 -12.34 -30.10
N SER A 290 -1.19 -11.49 -29.09
CA SER A 290 -0.08 -10.56 -29.02
C SER A 290 0.54 -10.58 -27.62
N ILE A 291 1.86 -10.69 -27.55
CA ILE A 291 2.62 -10.46 -26.32
C ILE A 291 3.40 -9.15 -26.49
N ILE A 292 3.16 -8.21 -25.58
CA ILE A 292 3.87 -6.94 -25.55
C ILE A 292 4.65 -6.87 -24.26
N GLY A 293 5.96 -6.69 -24.35
CA GLY A 293 6.83 -6.91 -23.20
C GLY A 293 8.13 -6.14 -23.22
N ASN A 294 8.95 -6.41 -22.21
CA ASN A 294 10.33 -5.94 -22.10
C ASN A 294 11.26 -7.13 -21.90
N MET A 295 12.41 -7.09 -22.57
CA MET A 295 13.46 -8.11 -22.45
C MET A 295 14.82 -7.44 -22.26
N ARG A 296 15.69 -8.07 -21.46
CA ARG A 296 17.04 -7.58 -21.16
C ARG A 296 17.96 -7.47 -22.37
N SER A 297 17.71 -8.26 -23.42
CA SER A 297 18.44 -8.14 -24.69
C SER A 297 17.67 -8.76 -25.85
N LEU A 298 18.01 -8.33 -27.07
CA LEU A 298 17.49 -8.90 -28.30
C LEU A 298 17.81 -10.40 -28.46
N HIS A 299 19.00 -10.82 -28.01
CA HIS A 299 19.40 -12.23 -28.08
C HIS A 299 18.49 -13.11 -27.22
N LEU A 300 18.26 -12.71 -25.96
CA LEU A 300 17.36 -13.43 -25.05
C LEU A 300 15.92 -13.48 -25.58
N LEU A 301 15.46 -12.42 -26.24
CA LEU A 301 14.14 -12.40 -26.87
C LEU A 301 14.06 -13.45 -27.98
N ASN A 302 15.01 -13.45 -28.91
CA ASN A 302 15.02 -14.37 -30.04
C ASN A 302 15.09 -15.84 -29.58
N ASP A 303 15.83 -16.13 -28.52
CA ASP A 303 15.90 -17.48 -27.94
C ASP A 303 14.58 -17.89 -27.26
N ALA A 304 13.84 -16.94 -26.70
CA ALA A 304 12.58 -17.18 -26.01
C ALA A 304 11.37 -17.35 -26.96
N VAL A 305 11.36 -16.70 -28.14
CA VAL A 305 10.23 -16.67 -29.09
C VAL A 305 9.64 -18.06 -29.41
N PRO A 306 10.43 -19.09 -29.75
CA PRO A 306 9.90 -20.43 -30.06
C PRO A 306 9.14 -21.07 -28.90
N ARG A 307 9.46 -20.70 -27.66
CA ARG A 307 8.80 -21.18 -26.44
C ARG A 307 7.55 -20.36 -26.14
N ILE A 308 7.65 -19.03 -26.13
CA ILE A 308 6.56 -18.16 -25.64
C ILE A 308 5.40 -18.01 -26.63
N ALA A 309 5.61 -18.32 -27.92
CA ALA A 309 4.54 -18.32 -28.93
C ALA A 309 3.69 -19.61 -28.94
N LYS A 310 4.04 -20.64 -28.15
CA LYS A 310 3.27 -21.90 -28.08
C LYS A 310 1.94 -21.71 -27.37
N LYS A 311 0.90 -22.44 -27.81
CA LYS A 311 -0.45 -22.31 -27.24
C LYS A 311 -0.49 -22.77 -25.79
N GLU A 312 0.16 -23.90 -25.54
CA GLU A 312 0.27 -24.51 -24.22
C GLU A 312 0.99 -23.59 -23.24
N TYR A 313 1.97 -22.80 -23.72
CA TYR A 313 2.67 -21.82 -22.89
C TYR A 313 1.69 -20.75 -22.38
N LEU A 314 0.90 -20.12 -23.26
CA LEU A 314 -0.05 -19.09 -22.83
C LEU A 314 -1.15 -19.64 -21.92
N GLU A 315 -1.67 -20.83 -22.22
CA GLU A 315 -2.68 -21.49 -21.37
C GLU A 315 -2.11 -21.81 -19.98
N HIS A 316 -0.87 -22.29 -19.92
CA HIS A 316 -0.17 -22.53 -18.67
C HIS A 316 0.07 -21.24 -17.90
N LYS A 317 0.57 -20.19 -18.56
CA LYS A 317 0.82 -18.88 -17.93
C LYS A 317 -0.46 -18.20 -17.43
N ARG A 318 -1.59 -18.36 -18.12
CA ARG A 318 -2.88 -17.90 -17.60
C ARG A 318 -3.27 -18.63 -16.31
N LYS A 319 -3.18 -19.97 -16.30
CA LYS A 319 -3.49 -20.79 -15.11
C LYS A 319 -2.54 -20.47 -13.95
N GLU A 320 -1.27 -20.26 -14.23
CA GLU A 320 -0.26 -19.87 -13.25
C GLU A 320 -0.57 -18.49 -12.66
N ASN A 321 -0.97 -17.51 -13.48
CA ASN A 321 -1.33 -16.16 -13.03
C ASN A 321 -2.55 -16.21 -12.08
N ILE A 322 -3.57 -16.97 -12.45
CA ILE A 322 -4.74 -17.23 -11.61
C ILE A 322 -4.31 -17.88 -10.29
N GLY A 323 -3.51 -18.95 -10.36
CA GLY A 323 -3.07 -19.70 -9.19
C GLY A 323 -2.25 -18.85 -8.20
N ILE A 324 -1.36 -17.99 -8.68
CA ILE A 324 -0.56 -17.09 -7.82
C ILE A 324 -1.46 -16.08 -7.11
N ILE A 325 -2.36 -15.42 -7.85
CA ILE A 325 -3.26 -14.40 -7.27
C ILE A 325 -4.27 -15.05 -6.31
N GLU A 326 -4.87 -16.16 -6.69
CA GLU A 326 -5.82 -16.88 -5.83
C GLU A 326 -5.14 -17.45 -4.59
N ALA A 327 -3.90 -17.95 -4.68
CA ALA A 327 -3.14 -18.40 -3.52
C ALA A 327 -2.97 -17.27 -2.48
N LEU A 328 -2.63 -16.06 -2.91
CA LEU A 328 -2.57 -14.89 -2.03
C LEU A 328 -3.94 -14.51 -1.47
N GLN A 329 -4.99 -14.56 -2.29
CA GLN A 329 -6.36 -14.25 -1.85
C GLN A 329 -6.92 -15.29 -0.86
N ASN A 330 -6.44 -16.53 -0.89
CA ASN A 330 -6.94 -17.63 -0.06
C ASN A 330 -6.56 -17.49 1.41
N ASP A 331 -5.55 -16.68 1.75
CA ASP A 331 -5.17 -16.39 3.15
C ASP A 331 -6.33 -15.82 3.98
N ILE A 332 -7.32 -15.19 3.33
CA ILE A 332 -8.53 -14.67 3.97
C ILE A 332 -9.82 -15.28 3.39
N ASP A 333 -9.74 -16.48 2.79
CA ASP A 333 -10.93 -17.10 2.18
C ASP A 333 -12.08 -17.13 3.19
N THR A 334 -13.23 -16.64 2.73
CA THR A 334 -14.44 -16.45 3.54
C THR A 334 -15.60 -17.04 2.75
N LYS A 335 -16.45 -17.80 3.43
CA LYS A 335 -17.67 -18.40 2.85
C LYS A 335 -18.84 -18.03 3.72
N SER A 336 -19.57 -17.02 3.27
CA SER A 336 -20.77 -16.51 3.91
C SER A 336 -21.97 -16.61 2.97
N SER A 337 -23.15 -16.24 3.48
CA SER A 337 -24.34 -16.09 2.65
C SER A 337 -24.24 -14.94 1.64
N CYS A 338 -23.21 -14.08 1.74
CA CYS A 338 -22.99 -12.91 0.90
C CYS A 338 -21.73 -13.07 0.06
N ARG A 339 -21.91 -13.47 -1.20
CA ARG A 339 -20.82 -13.68 -2.15
C ARG A 339 -20.00 -12.41 -2.41
N GLU A 340 -20.64 -11.25 -2.46
CA GLU A 340 -19.98 -9.96 -2.67
C GLU A 340 -19.04 -9.63 -1.51
N PHE A 341 -19.45 -9.91 -0.27
CA PHE A 341 -18.61 -9.76 0.92
C PHE A 341 -17.41 -10.72 0.91
N ASP A 342 -17.62 -11.97 0.51
CA ASP A 342 -16.56 -12.98 0.40
C ASP A 342 -15.49 -12.54 -0.63
N LEU A 343 -15.93 -12.11 -1.82
CA LEU A 343 -15.04 -11.63 -2.89
C LEU A 343 -14.35 -10.31 -2.53
N TYR A 344 -15.07 -9.38 -1.90
CA TYR A 344 -14.51 -8.13 -1.42
C TYR A 344 -13.44 -8.36 -0.35
N SER A 345 -13.61 -9.35 0.53
CA SER A 345 -12.62 -9.69 1.56
C SER A 345 -11.30 -10.12 0.92
N ARG A 346 -11.38 -11.01 -0.07
CA ARG A 346 -10.24 -11.53 -0.84
C ARG A 346 -9.55 -10.42 -1.65
N GLN A 347 -10.31 -9.55 -2.29
CA GLN A 347 -9.78 -8.41 -3.04
C GLN A 347 -9.12 -7.37 -2.11
N THR A 348 -9.72 -7.09 -0.96
CA THR A 348 -9.20 -6.16 0.04
C THR A 348 -7.86 -6.63 0.61
N TYR A 349 -7.70 -7.94 0.85
CA TYR A 349 -6.44 -8.52 1.29
C TYR A 349 -5.34 -8.43 0.22
N LEU A 350 -5.68 -8.72 -1.04
CA LEU A 350 -4.76 -8.53 -2.18
C LEU A 350 -4.29 -7.06 -2.30
N ASP A 351 -5.20 -6.11 -2.11
CA ASP A 351 -4.86 -4.68 -2.14
C ASP A 351 -3.99 -4.24 -0.95
N ASN A 352 -4.21 -4.84 0.23
CA ASN A 352 -3.34 -4.67 1.39
C ASN A 352 -1.92 -5.21 1.12
N ILE A 353 -1.80 -6.39 0.50
CA ILE A 353 -0.53 -6.98 0.07
C ILE A 353 0.20 -6.08 -0.92
N MET A 354 -0.46 -5.55 -1.94
CA MET A 354 0.23 -4.68 -2.90
C MET A 354 0.77 -3.41 -2.26
N ARG A 355 0.11 -2.90 -1.21
CA ARG A 355 0.53 -1.65 -0.54
C ARG A 355 1.59 -1.89 0.55
N GLY A 356 1.50 -3.00 1.30
CA GLY A 356 2.43 -3.33 2.41
C GLY A 356 3.50 -4.38 2.09
N GLY A 357 3.22 -5.26 1.14
CA GLY A 357 4.01 -6.42 0.73
C GLY A 357 3.47 -7.75 1.29
N TYR A 358 3.94 -8.86 0.73
CA TYR A 358 3.69 -10.22 1.21
C TYR A 358 4.98 -10.84 1.77
N PRO A 359 5.00 -11.37 3.01
CA PRO A 359 6.22 -11.89 3.62
C PRO A 359 6.63 -13.26 3.06
N VAL A 360 7.91 -13.39 2.73
CA VAL A 360 8.62 -14.64 2.45
C VAL A 360 9.71 -14.82 3.51
N ILE A 361 9.86 -16.04 4.00
CA ILE A 361 10.76 -16.37 5.11
C ILE A 361 11.95 -17.17 4.60
N PHE A 362 13.13 -16.55 4.59
CA PHE A 362 14.38 -17.26 4.36
C PHE A 362 14.88 -17.85 5.68
N LYS A 363 15.24 -19.14 5.67
CA LYS A 363 15.64 -19.89 6.87
C LYS A 363 16.91 -20.69 6.62
N SER A 364 17.86 -20.54 7.52
CA SER A 364 18.96 -21.49 7.73
C SER A 364 18.83 -22.16 9.10
N LYS A 365 19.73 -23.08 9.44
CA LYS A 365 19.73 -23.74 10.76
C LYS A 365 19.86 -22.75 11.94
N LEU A 366 20.44 -21.57 11.72
CA LEU A 366 20.77 -20.61 12.78
C LEU A 366 20.16 -19.22 12.56
N HIS A 367 19.68 -18.90 11.36
CA HIS A 367 19.22 -17.56 11.00
C HIS A 367 17.87 -17.60 10.28
N LYS A 368 17.05 -16.58 10.53
CA LYS A 368 15.75 -16.40 9.88
C LYS A 368 15.57 -14.94 9.50
N THR A 369 15.14 -14.72 8.27
CA THR A 369 14.99 -13.37 7.70
C THR A 369 13.66 -13.27 6.99
N VAL A 370 12.89 -12.23 7.31
CA VAL A 370 11.66 -11.88 6.57
C VAL A 370 12.00 -10.92 5.42
N PHE A 371 11.55 -11.27 4.22
CA PHE A 371 11.64 -10.44 3.02
C PHE A 371 10.23 -10.19 2.48
N TYR A 372 9.94 -8.98 2.00
CA TYR A 372 8.59 -8.62 1.54
C TYR A 372 8.55 -8.47 0.02
N LEU A 373 7.64 -9.22 -0.61
CA LEU A 373 7.36 -9.15 -2.04
C LEU A 373 6.22 -8.20 -2.35
N TYR A 374 6.15 -7.73 -3.60
CA TYR A 374 4.99 -7.08 -4.24
C TYR A 374 4.58 -5.71 -3.69
N SER A 375 5.23 -5.20 -2.64
CA SER A 375 4.93 -3.88 -2.09
C SER A 375 5.18 -2.79 -3.13
N ARG A 376 4.31 -1.77 -3.18
CA ARG A 376 4.50 -0.60 -4.03
C ARG A 376 3.74 0.61 -3.51
N LYS A 377 4.27 1.80 -3.78
CA LYS A 377 3.57 3.04 -3.46
C LYS A 377 2.35 3.16 -4.36
N HIS A 378 1.23 3.54 -3.76
CA HIS A 378 -0.06 3.80 -4.41
C HIS A 378 -0.10 5.01 -5.35
N GLY A 379 0.69 4.99 -6.43
CA GLY A 379 0.57 5.90 -7.58
C GLY A 379 -0.18 5.27 -8.74
N ASP A 380 -1.20 5.93 -9.25
CA ASP A 380 -2.05 5.42 -10.32
C ASP A 380 -2.62 6.58 -11.14
N LEU A 381 -3.56 6.32 -12.04
CA LEU A 381 -4.12 7.35 -12.91
C LEU A 381 -4.90 8.42 -12.12
N GLU A 382 -5.48 8.08 -10.96
CA GLU A 382 -6.21 9.00 -10.08
C GLU A 382 -5.30 9.59 -8.96
N ARG A 383 -4.12 8.99 -8.73
CA ARG A 383 -3.02 9.48 -7.85
C ARG A 383 -1.74 9.74 -8.65
N ASP A 384 -1.82 10.56 -9.69
CA ASP A 384 -0.75 10.84 -10.65
C ASP A 384 0.47 11.59 -10.05
N TYR A 385 0.27 12.24 -8.90
CA TYR A 385 1.31 12.88 -8.09
C TYR A 385 2.21 11.88 -7.33
N ASN A 386 1.75 10.63 -7.14
CA ASN A 386 2.51 9.60 -6.43
C ASN A 386 3.41 8.82 -7.40
N LYS A 387 4.74 8.94 -7.23
CA LYS A 387 5.70 8.09 -7.96
C LYS A 387 5.73 6.67 -7.38
N PHE A 388 5.05 5.74 -8.03
CA PHE A 388 5.12 4.31 -7.74
C PHE A 388 6.40 3.68 -8.31
N GLN A 389 6.82 2.57 -7.72
CA GLN A 389 7.91 1.74 -8.23
C GLN A 389 7.65 0.26 -7.92
N ILE A 390 7.82 -0.60 -8.92
CA ILE A 390 7.76 -2.06 -8.84
C ILE A 390 9.06 -2.60 -9.46
N GLN A 391 9.99 -3.13 -8.68
CA GLN A 391 11.30 -3.52 -9.21
C GLN A 391 11.16 -4.61 -10.30
N PRO A 392 11.69 -4.40 -11.52
CA PRO A 392 11.61 -5.38 -12.60
C PRO A 392 12.67 -6.48 -12.43
N THR A 393 12.63 -7.17 -11.29
CA THR A 393 13.55 -8.26 -10.92
C THR A 393 12.73 -9.43 -10.37
N TYR A 394 13.35 -10.61 -10.28
CA TYR A 394 12.83 -11.65 -9.39
C TYR A 394 12.76 -11.13 -7.94
N PHE A 395 11.96 -11.78 -7.10
CA PHE A 395 11.68 -11.36 -5.73
C PHE A 395 11.33 -9.86 -5.67
N SER A 396 10.43 -9.44 -6.58
CA SER A 396 10.12 -8.03 -6.76
C SER A 396 9.55 -7.40 -5.50
N GLN A 397 10.05 -6.21 -5.18
CA GLN A 397 9.61 -5.33 -4.12
C GLN A 397 9.55 -3.89 -4.64
N GLY A 398 9.05 -2.98 -3.83
CA GLY A 398 8.90 -1.58 -4.22
C GLY A 398 8.98 -0.62 -3.05
N ASN A 399 8.69 0.65 -3.32
CA ASN A 399 8.75 1.71 -2.32
C ASN A 399 7.42 1.86 -1.56
N GLY A 400 7.44 2.53 -0.41
CA GLY A 400 6.24 3.02 0.25
C GLY A 400 6.55 4.11 1.28
N ASN A 401 5.51 4.69 1.85
CA ASN A 401 5.68 5.62 2.97
C ASN A 401 5.54 4.85 4.30
N TYR A 402 6.17 5.36 5.36
CA TYR A 402 6.23 4.74 6.68
C TYR A 402 4.85 4.31 7.19
N ARG A 403 3.91 5.26 7.26
CA ARG A 403 2.55 5.01 7.75
C ARG A 403 1.85 3.93 6.93
N ASP A 404 1.94 4.03 5.61
CA ASP A 404 1.20 3.14 4.70
C ASP A 404 1.63 1.69 4.94
N ILE A 405 2.95 1.42 4.90
CA ILE A 405 3.48 0.06 5.08
C ILE A 405 3.25 -0.42 6.51
N ASN A 406 3.49 0.41 7.52
CA ASN A 406 3.28 0.05 8.93
C ASN A 406 1.82 -0.38 9.18
N GLN A 407 0.86 0.40 8.68
CA GLN A 407 -0.57 0.07 8.75
C GLN A 407 -0.90 -1.23 8.03
N ASN A 408 -0.41 -1.44 6.80
CA ASN A 408 -0.75 -2.66 6.05
C ASN A 408 -0.18 -3.92 6.70
N ARG A 409 1.02 -3.80 7.30
CA ARG A 409 1.70 -4.91 7.97
C ARG A 409 1.23 -5.17 9.40
N ARG A 410 0.31 -4.33 9.91
CA ARG A 410 -0.25 -4.43 11.27
C ARG A 410 -0.78 -5.82 11.60
N CYS A 411 -1.46 -6.45 10.65
CA CYS A 411 -2.09 -7.75 10.83
C CYS A 411 -1.28 -8.91 10.25
N ASP A 412 -0.06 -8.68 9.75
CA ASP A 412 0.72 -9.74 9.08
C ASP A 412 0.96 -10.96 9.97
N VAL A 413 1.18 -10.76 11.27
CA VAL A 413 1.40 -11.87 12.22
C VAL A 413 0.19 -12.80 12.33
N TRP A 414 -1.02 -12.31 12.03
CA TRP A 414 -2.22 -13.14 11.97
C TRP A 414 -2.24 -14.00 10.71
N PHE A 415 -1.87 -13.45 9.57
CA PHE A 415 -1.87 -14.17 8.29
C PHE A 415 -0.56 -14.90 8.02
N ASN A 416 0.50 -14.60 8.74
CA ASN A 416 1.84 -15.18 8.60
C ASN A 416 2.53 -15.17 9.97
N PRO A 417 2.18 -16.09 10.90
CA PRO A 417 2.78 -16.18 12.23
C PRO A 417 4.30 -16.34 12.20
N GLU A 418 4.84 -16.85 11.10
CA GLU A 418 6.28 -16.93 10.87
C GLU A 418 6.96 -15.57 10.77
N VAL A 419 6.24 -14.45 10.60
CA VAL A 419 6.83 -13.11 10.69
C VAL A 419 7.29 -12.79 12.11
N GLN A 420 6.58 -13.31 13.13
CA GLN A 420 6.84 -13.05 14.55
C GLN A 420 7.01 -11.53 14.81
N ASP A 421 8.17 -11.11 15.31
CA ASP A 421 8.46 -9.74 15.76
C ASP A 421 9.29 -8.92 14.76
N ASP A 422 9.53 -9.41 13.53
CA ASP A 422 10.35 -8.69 12.52
C ASP A 422 9.79 -7.30 12.19
N ASN A 423 8.45 -7.17 12.06
CA ASN A 423 7.83 -5.88 11.80
C ASN A 423 7.97 -4.91 13.00
N ILE A 424 7.89 -5.42 14.25
CA ILE A 424 8.11 -4.60 15.45
C ILE A 424 9.54 -4.07 15.43
N ILE A 425 10.53 -4.95 15.26
CA ILE A 425 11.94 -4.58 15.21
C ILE A 425 12.20 -3.57 14.09
N THR A 426 11.68 -3.84 12.89
CA THR A 426 11.85 -2.96 11.72
C THR A 426 11.33 -1.55 11.99
N PHE A 427 10.07 -1.40 12.42
CA PHE A 427 9.47 -0.07 12.54
C PHE A 427 9.90 0.70 13.78
N PHE A 428 10.21 0.02 14.90
CA PHE A 428 10.80 0.68 16.07
C PHE A 428 12.26 1.09 15.81
N ASN A 429 13.04 0.33 15.04
CA ASN A 429 14.41 0.74 14.67
C ASN A 429 14.45 1.94 13.73
N LEU A 430 13.36 2.21 13.01
CA LEU A 430 13.19 3.43 12.22
C LEU A 430 12.86 4.68 13.07
N ILE A 431 12.58 4.54 14.37
CA ILE A 431 12.37 5.68 15.27
C ILE A 431 13.71 6.32 15.63
N GLN A 432 13.79 7.64 15.48
CA GLN A 432 14.90 8.50 15.86
C GLN A 432 14.92 8.81 17.36
N THR A 433 16.02 9.32 17.90
CA THR A 433 16.15 9.67 19.33
C THR A 433 15.22 10.80 19.75
N ASP A 434 14.78 11.65 18.82
CA ASP A 434 13.77 12.70 19.04
C ASP A 434 12.32 12.23 18.84
N GLY A 435 12.12 10.93 18.61
CA GLY A 435 10.80 10.32 18.46
C GLY A 435 10.10 10.60 17.12
N PHE A 436 10.84 11.00 16.08
CA PHE A 436 10.38 11.02 14.69
C PHE A 436 10.90 9.80 13.90
N ASN A 437 10.63 9.75 12.59
CA ASN A 437 11.04 8.67 11.70
C ASN A 437 11.18 9.16 10.25
N PRO A 438 11.92 8.44 9.38
CA PRO A 438 11.96 8.74 7.95
C PRO A 438 10.57 8.55 7.30
N LEU A 439 10.29 9.33 6.25
CA LEU A 439 9.04 9.22 5.49
C LEU A 439 9.05 8.01 4.58
N VAL A 440 10.11 7.81 3.80
CA VAL A 440 10.13 6.80 2.75
C VAL A 440 10.81 5.55 3.28
N VAL A 441 10.08 4.43 3.19
CA VAL A 441 10.58 3.08 3.48
C VAL A 441 10.68 2.35 2.14
N LYS A 442 11.88 1.94 1.79
CA LYS A 442 12.17 1.21 0.56
C LYS A 442 12.16 -0.30 0.84
N GLY A 443 12.47 -1.07 -0.19
CA GLY A 443 12.76 -2.49 -0.07
C GLY A 443 13.94 -2.78 0.85
N VAL A 444 14.14 -4.07 1.11
CA VAL A 444 15.25 -4.60 1.89
C VAL A 444 16.39 -4.98 0.94
N SER A 445 17.60 -4.64 1.33
CA SER A 445 18.83 -5.14 0.73
C SER A 445 19.66 -5.91 1.77
N PHE A 446 20.63 -6.67 1.29
CA PHE A 446 21.51 -7.50 2.10
C PHE A 446 22.96 -7.15 1.80
N ILE A 447 23.80 -7.21 2.81
CA ILE A 447 25.24 -7.04 2.66
C ILE A 447 25.97 -8.19 3.33
N LEU A 448 26.99 -8.71 2.65
CA LEU A 448 27.86 -9.74 3.19
C LEU A 448 28.82 -9.11 4.20
N THR A 449 28.73 -9.51 5.47
CA THR A 449 29.54 -8.90 6.55
C THR A 449 30.96 -9.46 6.60
N LYS A 450 31.13 -10.70 6.13
CA LYS A 450 32.40 -11.42 6.18
C LYS A 450 32.70 -12.16 4.86
N PRO A 451 33.12 -11.44 3.81
CA PRO A 451 33.36 -12.03 2.49
C PRO A 451 34.37 -13.18 2.49
N ASP A 452 35.45 -13.06 3.27
CA ASP A 452 36.52 -14.07 3.33
C ASP A 452 36.03 -15.40 3.91
N GLU A 453 35.15 -15.36 4.92
CA GLU A 453 34.54 -16.56 5.52
C GLU A 453 33.52 -17.22 4.58
N PHE A 454 32.87 -16.43 3.71
CA PHE A 454 31.84 -16.94 2.79
C PHE A 454 32.43 -17.52 1.50
N LYS A 455 33.64 -17.12 1.09
CA LYS A 455 34.24 -17.59 -0.17
C LYS A 455 34.30 -19.13 -0.29
N PRO A 456 34.76 -19.90 0.70
CA PRO A 456 34.75 -21.37 0.62
C PRO A 456 33.33 -21.95 0.52
N VAL A 457 32.37 -21.32 1.20
CA VAL A 457 30.95 -21.68 1.12
C VAL A 457 30.44 -21.47 -0.30
N LEU A 458 30.73 -20.33 -0.92
CA LEU A 458 30.35 -20.03 -2.28
C LEU A 458 30.92 -21.05 -3.28
N GLU A 459 32.20 -21.41 -3.16
CA GLU A 459 32.85 -22.45 -3.99
C GLU A 459 32.16 -23.82 -3.88
N SER A 460 31.60 -24.14 -2.70
CA SER A 460 30.82 -25.36 -2.49
C SER A 460 29.45 -25.32 -3.18
N LEU A 461 28.89 -24.13 -3.42
CA LEU A 461 27.53 -23.94 -3.95
C LEU A 461 27.49 -23.72 -5.47
N VAL A 462 28.58 -23.29 -6.10
CA VAL A 462 28.66 -23.04 -7.55
C VAL A 462 29.55 -24.06 -8.26
N LYS A 463 29.28 -24.33 -9.54
CA LYS A 463 30.14 -25.19 -10.38
C LYS A 463 31.35 -24.44 -10.96
N ALA A 464 31.24 -23.13 -11.13
CA ALA A 464 32.31 -22.30 -11.67
C ALA A 464 33.39 -22.03 -10.61
N LYS A 465 34.62 -21.74 -11.06
CA LYS A 465 35.66 -21.20 -10.16
C LYS A 465 35.23 -19.81 -9.69
N VAL A 466 35.27 -19.54 -8.39
CA VAL A 466 34.93 -18.21 -7.84
C VAL A 466 36.00 -17.21 -8.27
N THR A 467 35.60 -16.24 -9.09
CA THR A 467 36.47 -15.16 -9.59
C THR A 467 36.38 -13.92 -8.70
N PRO A 468 37.35 -13.00 -8.76
CA PRO A 468 37.26 -11.71 -8.05
C PRO A 468 35.99 -10.92 -8.41
N GLU A 469 35.56 -10.97 -9.67
CA GLU A 469 34.32 -10.32 -10.13
C GLU A 469 33.06 -10.82 -9.39
N ILE A 470 32.99 -12.12 -9.07
CA ILE A 470 31.87 -12.68 -8.31
C ILE A 470 31.89 -12.17 -6.87
N LEU A 471 33.06 -12.05 -6.25
CA LEU A 471 33.21 -11.56 -4.89
C LEU A 471 32.89 -10.06 -4.80
N GLU A 472 33.34 -9.26 -5.79
CA GLU A 472 33.06 -7.82 -5.87
C GLU A 472 31.56 -7.51 -5.91
N PHE A 473 30.75 -8.39 -6.52
CA PHE A 473 29.28 -8.25 -6.50
C PHE A 473 28.72 -8.23 -5.06
N PHE A 474 29.27 -9.06 -4.16
CA PHE A 474 28.79 -9.20 -2.78
C PHE A 474 29.37 -8.14 -1.82
N GLU A 475 30.34 -7.32 -2.26
CA GLU A 475 30.87 -6.19 -1.49
C GLU A 475 29.88 -5.01 -1.40
N LYS A 476 28.90 -4.97 -2.32
CA LYS A 476 27.85 -3.95 -2.37
C LYS A 476 26.51 -4.53 -1.91
N PRO A 477 25.60 -3.71 -1.36
CA PRO A 477 24.25 -4.16 -1.04
C PRO A 477 23.54 -4.77 -2.25
N PHE A 478 22.90 -5.93 -2.06
CA PHE A 478 22.19 -6.66 -3.11
C PHE A 478 20.80 -7.11 -2.65
N THR A 479 19.98 -7.60 -3.59
CA THR A 479 18.68 -8.23 -3.33
C THR A 479 18.71 -9.70 -3.78
N PRO A 480 17.85 -10.59 -3.27
CA PRO A 480 17.77 -11.97 -3.76
C PRO A 480 17.57 -12.04 -5.28
N GLY A 481 16.73 -11.13 -5.82
CA GLY A 481 16.49 -11.04 -7.26
C GLY A 481 17.71 -10.64 -8.07
N SER A 482 18.46 -9.62 -7.64
CA SER A 482 19.66 -9.19 -8.36
C SER A 482 20.76 -10.25 -8.36
N VAL A 483 20.85 -11.07 -7.30
CA VAL A 483 21.78 -12.19 -7.23
C VAL A 483 21.46 -13.23 -8.31
N ILE A 484 20.20 -13.64 -8.44
CA ILE A 484 19.80 -14.64 -9.44
C ILE A 484 20.03 -14.09 -10.85
N LEU A 485 19.67 -12.83 -11.11
CA LEU A 485 19.89 -12.20 -12.41
C LEU A 485 21.38 -12.14 -12.77
N PHE A 486 22.25 -11.84 -11.80
CA PHE A 486 23.69 -11.84 -11.97
C PHE A 486 24.22 -13.24 -12.32
N LEU A 487 23.76 -14.29 -11.62
CA LEU A 487 24.15 -15.67 -11.91
C LEU A 487 23.75 -16.09 -13.33
N GLU A 488 22.54 -15.72 -13.78
CA GLU A 488 22.08 -15.98 -15.14
C GLU A 488 22.93 -15.24 -16.19
N GLU A 489 23.20 -13.95 -15.97
CA GLU A 489 23.98 -13.11 -16.90
C GLU A 489 25.41 -13.64 -17.06
N LYS A 490 26.03 -14.06 -15.96
CA LYS A 490 27.38 -14.64 -15.94
C LYS A 490 27.41 -16.14 -16.28
N LYS A 491 26.25 -16.76 -16.55
CA LYS A 491 26.10 -18.20 -16.84
C LYS A 491 26.70 -19.09 -15.75
N ILE A 492 26.61 -18.65 -14.49
CA ILE A 492 27.11 -19.39 -13.33
C ILE A 492 26.07 -20.44 -12.94
N THR A 493 26.46 -21.72 -13.00
CA THR A 493 25.58 -22.84 -12.64
C THR A 493 25.68 -23.17 -11.15
N LEU A 494 24.54 -23.25 -10.46
CA LEU A 494 24.45 -23.69 -9.07
C LEU A 494 24.56 -25.22 -8.94
N LYS A 495 25.16 -25.68 -7.84
CA LYS A 495 25.16 -27.10 -7.42
C LYS A 495 23.91 -27.48 -6.62
N VAL A 496 23.20 -26.47 -6.09
CA VAL A 496 21.97 -26.59 -5.29
C VAL A 496 20.81 -25.85 -5.95
N LYS A 497 19.59 -25.98 -5.42
CA LYS A 497 18.44 -25.17 -5.86
C LYS A 497 18.64 -23.70 -5.49
N SER A 498 18.06 -22.79 -6.28
CA SER A 498 18.18 -21.34 -6.05
C SER A 498 17.69 -20.92 -4.66
N GLU A 499 16.62 -21.51 -4.14
CA GLU A 499 16.11 -21.26 -2.80
C GLU A 499 17.14 -21.62 -1.71
N GLU A 500 17.76 -22.80 -1.82
CA GLU A 500 18.80 -23.25 -0.90
C GLU A 500 20.03 -22.34 -0.96
N PHE A 501 20.44 -21.95 -2.17
CA PHE A 501 21.53 -20.99 -2.37
C PHE A 501 21.25 -19.65 -1.66
N ILE A 502 20.05 -19.07 -1.84
CA ILE A 502 19.66 -17.82 -1.20
C ILE A 502 19.60 -17.99 0.32
N ASN A 503 19.04 -19.08 0.85
CA ASN A 503 18.99 -19.34 2.29
C ASN A 503 20.40 -19.40 2.91
N VAL A 504 21.36 -20.06 2.27
CA VAL A 504 22.74 -20.14 2.75
C VAL A 504 23.43 -18.77 2.64
N LEU A 505 23.28 -18.07 1.51
CA LEU A 505 23.84 -16.73 1.31
C LEU A 505 23.35 -15.76 2.40
N LEU A 506 22.03 -15.64 2.57
CA LEU A 506 21.44 -14.69 3.51
C LEU A 506 21.78 -14.99 4.98
N SER A 507 22.12 -16.25 5.31
CA SER A 507 22.60 -16.59 6.65
C SER A 507 23.97 -16.02 7.02
N HIS A 508 24.71 -15.48 6.03
CA HIS A 508 25.98 -14.78 6.21
C HIS A 508 25.85 -13.26 6.01
N CYS A 509 24.62 -12.75 5.87
CA CYS A 509 24.36 -11.35 5.53
C CYS A 509 23.62 -10.62 6.65
N ASP A 510 23.91 -9.32 6.74
CA ASP A 510 23.06 -8.40 7.50
C ASP A 510 21.93 -7.87 6.63
N LYS A 511 20.73 -7.80 7.21
CA LYS A 511 19.56 -7.14 6.62
C LYS A 511 19.74 -5.61 6.71
N ILE A 512 19.59 -4.91 5.59
CA ILE A 512 19.55 -3.45 5.52
C ILE A 512 18.11 -3.03 5.19
N GLN A 513 17.48 -2.34 6.14
CA GLN A 513 16.21 -1.65 5.88
C GLN A 513 16.51 -0.28 5.28
N GLU A 514 16.32 -0.13 3.97
CA GLU A 514 16.52 1.15 3.31
C GLU A 514 15.38 2.12 3.66
N ALA A 515 15.74 3.30 4.17
CA ALA A 515 14.81 4.38 4.45
C ALA A 515 15.52 5.74 4.35
N TYR A 516 14.78 6.80 4.01
CA TYR A 516 15.34 8.15 3.91
C TYR A 516 14.32 9.25 4.22
N HIS A 517 14.84 10.41 4.64
CA HIS A 517 14.05 11.62 4.85
C HIS A 517 13.49 12.15 3.52
N LYS A 518 12.38 12.90 3.57
CA LYS A 518 11.89 13.61 2.39
C LYS A 518 11.39 15.02 2.71
N GLU A 519 10.10 15.17 2.99
CA GLU A 519 9.45 16.49 3.02
C GLU A 519 9.25 17.05 4.44
N GLY A 520 9.42 16.22 5.47
CA GLY A 520 9.28 16.60 6.87
C GLY A 520 8.90 15.43 7.78
N TYR A 521 8.48 15.73 9.01
CA TYR A 521 8.07 14.71 9.99
C TYR A 521 6.63 14.90 10.42
N TRP A 522 5.79 13.90 10.16
CA TRP A 522 4.38 13.88 10.55
C TRP A 522 4.23 13.52 12.02
N THR A 523 3.31 14.18 12.71
CA THR A 523 3.12 14.02 14.16
C THR A 523 2.49 12.69 14.55
N ASP A 524 1.75 12.02 13.65
CA ASP A 524 1.02 10.77 13.91
C ASP A 524 1.86 9.50 13.69
N HIS A 525 2.97 9.53 12.96
CA HIS A 525 3.63 8.31 12.48
C HIS A 525 3.99 7.28 13.57
N TRP A 526 4.39 7.73 14.76
CA TRP A 526 4.79 6.82 15.84
C TRP A 526 3.64 6.01 16.44
N VAL A 527 2.38 6.43 16.26
CA VAL A 527 1.22 5.82 16.92
C VAL A 527 0.94 4.41 16.37
N TYR A 528 1.28 4.16 15.11
CA TYR A 528 1.03 2.88 14.43
C TYR A 528 1.87 1.73 15.00
N ASN A 529 3.01 2.03 15.64
CA ASN A 529 3.88 1.00 16.22
C ASN A 529 3.23 0.26 17.40
N LEU A 530 2.36 0.94 18.16
CA LEU A 530 1.64 0.29 19.25
C LEU A 530 0.62 -0.70 18.71
N ASP A 531 -0.04 -0.38 17.58
CA ASP A 531 -0.97 -1.29 16.92
C ASP A 531 -0.27 -2.58 16.44
N LEU A 532 0.98 -2.50 15.95
CA LEU A 532 1.80 -3.68 15.62
C LEU A 532 2.09 -4.55 16.85
N LEU A 533 2.50 -3.91 17.95
CA LEU A 533 2.85 -4.60 19.19
C LEU A 533 1.63 -5.30 19.80
N GLU A 534 0.48 -4.64 19.87
CA GLU A 534 -0.76 -5.24 20.36
C GLU A 534 -1.19 -6.45 19.52
N ASN A 535 -1.11 -6.37 18.18
CA ASN A 535 -1.41 -7.49 17.30
C ASN A 535 -0.45 -8.68 17.48
N TYR A 536 0.83 -8.41 17.69
CA TYR A 536 1.80 -9.46 18.02
C TYR A 536 1.47 -10.15 19.35
N LEU A 537 1.15 -9.37 20.40
CA LEU A 537 0.82 -9.90 21.72
C LEU A 537 -0.53 -10.64 21.75
N ALA A 538 -1.44 -10.34 20.83
CA ALA A 538 -2.68 -11.10 20.65
C ALA A 538 -2.46 -12.53 20.11
N ILE A 539 -1.28 -12.82 19.52
CA ILE A 539 -0.86 -14.14 19.05
C ILE A 539 0.21 -14.78 19.97
N TYR A 540 1.11 -13.95 20.51
CA TYR A 540 2.24 -14.35 21.34
C TYR A 540 2.20 -13.67 22.72
N PRO A 541 1.15 -13.87 23.52
CA PRO A 541 1.01 -13.21 24.82
C PRO A 541 2.15 -13.57 25.78
N GLU A 542 2.70 -14.79 25.66
CA GLU A 542 3.83 -15.26 26.48
C GLU A 542 5.15 -14.56 26.15
N LYS A 543 5.23 -13.87 25.01
CA LYS A 543 6.43 -13.14 24.56
C LYS A 543 6.45 -11.68 25.01
N SER A 544 5.44 -11.24 25.79
CA SER A 544 5.34 -9.86 26.26
C SER A 544 6.57 -9.39 27.02
N GLU A 545 7.06 -10.18 27.98
CA GLU A 545 8.24 -9.79 28.76
C GLU A 545 9.52 -9.80 27.90
N GLU A 546 9.65 -10.82 27.05
CA GLU A 546 10.78 -10.98 26.14
C GLU A 546 10.94 -9.78 25.21
N ILE A 547 9.88 -9.40 24.47
CA ILE A 547 9.95 -8.34 23.46
C ILE A 547 10.10 -6.94 24.08
N LEU A 548 9.48 -6.70 25.24
CA LEU A 548 9.47 -5.38 25.88
C LEU A 548 10.77 -5.09 26.63
N PHE A 549 11.24 -6.05 27.41
CA PHE A 549 12.25 -5.80 28.44
C PHE A 549 13.56 -6.54 28.18
N ASN A 550 13.52 -7.77 27.67
CA ASN A 550 14.71 -8.64 27.62
C ASN A 550 15.47 -8.55 26.29
N LYS A 551 14.76 -8.42 25.16
CA LYS A 551 15.37 -8.46 23.83
C LYS A 551 16.15 -7.16 23.54
N ARG A 552 17.47 -7.27 23.37
CA ARG A 552 18.39 -6.14 23.10
C ARG A 552 18.78 -6.01 21.63
N VAL A 553 17.78 -5.90 20.75
CA VAL A 553 17.98 -5.79 19.29
C VAL A 553 17.52 -4.43 18.73
N PHE A 554 17.00 -3.56 19.59
CA PHE A 554 16.46 -2.28 19.16
C PHE A 554 17.56 -1.24 19.08
N THR A 555 17.48 -0.34 18.12
CA THR A 555 18.39 0.79 17.94
C THR A 555 17.60 2.01 17.47
N PHE A 556 18.26 3.13 17.18
CA PHE A 556 17.65 4.35 16.66
C PHE A 556 18.09 4.64 15.23
N PHE A 557 17.17 5.16 14.43
CA PHE A 557 17.47 5.65 13.09
C PHE A 557 18.27 6.95 13.18
N ASP A 558 19.36 7.03 12.42
CA ASP A 558 20.26 8.17 12.41
C ASP A 558 20.09 8.99 11.12
N ASN A 559 19.55 10.19 11.29
CA ASN A 559 19.15 11.08 10.21
C ASN A 559 19.85 12.43 10.30
N ASP A 560 20.22 12.98 9.16
CA ASP A 560 20.88 14.29 9.03
C ASP A 560 19.91 15.48 9.00
N GLN A 561 18.61 15.22 8.93
CA GLN A 561 17.58 16.27 8.92
C GLN A 561 17.06 16.53 10.33
N VAL A 562 17.32 17.72 10.88
CA VAL A 562 17.15 18.04 12.30
C VAL A 562 16.08 19.13 12.48
N VAL A 563 15.28 19.00 13.55
CA VAL A 563 14.31 20.03 13.95
C VAL A 563 15.02 21.20 14.61
N LYS A 564 14.81 22.41 14.08
CA LYS A 564 15.35 23.65 14.64
C LYS A 564 14.74 23.95 16.01
N PRO A 565 15.52 24.58 16.92
CA PRO A 565 14.96 25.18 18.13
C PRO A 565 14.01 26.33 17.77
N ARG A 566 13.10 26.67 18.69
CA ARG A 566 12.12 27.76 18.60
C ARG A 566 12.78 29.08 18.20
N SER A 567 13.96 29.36 18.73
CA SER A 567 14.76 30.55 18.44
C SER A 567 15.21 30.70 16.98
N CYS A 568 15.03 29.67 16.14
CA CYS A 568 15.47 29.66 14.74
C CYS A 568 14.36 29.25 13.75
N LYS A 569 13.10 29.18 14.18
CA LYS A 569 11.97 28.79 13.32
C LYS A 569 10.70 29.63 13.48
N TYR A 570 10.68 30.57 14.44
CA TYR A 570 9.56 31.48 14.64
C TYR A 570 9.89 32.85 14.08
N ILE A 571 9.15 33.27 13.05
CA ILE A 571 9.40 34.51 12.30
C ILE A 571 8.13 35.36 12.18
N LEU A 572 8.29 36.61 11.77
CA LEU A 572 7.19 37.46 11.33
C LEU A 572 7.05 37.37 9.80
N LEU A 573 5.91 36.88 9.33
CA LEU A 573 5.51 36.94 7.91
C LEU A 573 4.28 37.85 7.82
N ASP A 574 4.37 38.92 7.04
CA ASP A 574 3.33 39.96 6.94
C ASP A 574 2.89 40.48 8.32
N GLN A 575 3.87 40.75 9.20
CA GLN A 575 3.68 41.19 10.59
C GLN A 575 2.93 40.19 11.49
N LYS A 576 2.75 38.94 11.04
CA LYS A 576 2.13 37.88 11.83
C LYS A 576 3.16 36.81 12.21
N PRO A 577 3.24 36.43 13.49
CA PRO A 577 4.01 35.28 13.95
C PRO A 577 3.67 34.00 13.19
N LYS A 578 4.70 33.29 12.69
CA LYS A 578 4.59 31.98 12.01
C LYS A 578 5.71 31.05 12.43
N GLN A 579 5.46 29.75 12.38
CA GLN A 579 6.49 28.72 12.46
C GLN A 579 6.81 28.19 11.05
N LEU A 580 7.98 28.52 10.51
CA LEU A 580 8.34 28.15 9.14
C LEU A 580 9.77 27.62 9.06
N HIS A 581 10.02 26.74 8.09
CA HIS A 581 11.32 26.13 7.84
C HIS A 581 11.89 25.48 9.10
N ALA A 582 11.06 24.68 9.78
CA ALA A 582 11.38 24.07 11.06
C ALA A 582 12.48 23.00 10.97
N LEU A 583 12.88 22.60 9.76
CA LEU A 583 13.93 21.61 9.51
C LEU A 583 15.17 22.21 8.84
N TYR A 584 16.32 21.58 9.06
CA TYR A 584 17.55 21.85 8.30
C TYR A 584 18.39 20.58 8.12
N SER A 585 19.24 20.60 7.08
CA SER A 585 20.27 19.59 6.83
C SER A 585 21.51 19.89 7.66
N ASP A 586 21.86 18.98 8.56
CA ASP A 586 23.04 19.08 9.40
C ASP A 586 24.26 18.49 8.69
N GLU A 587 25.07 19.34 8.05
CA GLU A 587 26.18 18.88 7.19
C GLU A 587 27.27 18.14 7.99
N GLU A 588 27.55 18.52 9.23
CA GLU A 588 28.53 17.82 10.08
C GLU A 588 28.04 16.40 10.42
N LYS A 589 26.76 16.27 10.78
CA LYS A 589 26.14 14.96 11.05
C LYS A 589 26.08 14.10 9.79
N LYS A 590 25.73 14.71 8.66
CA LYS A 590 25.68 14.07 7.35
C LYS A 590 27.03 13.47 6.97
N ASP A 591 28.12 14.22 7.14
CA ASP A 591 29.48 13.73 6.89
C ASP A 591 29.83 12.53 7.77
N ILE A 592 29.48 12.56 9.07
CA ILE A 592 29.68 11.43 9.98
C ILE A 592 28.91 10.19 9.51
N ILE A 593 27.65 10.36 9.11
CA ILE A 593 26.79 9.28 8.62
C ILE A 593 27.37 8.65 7.35
N PHE A 594 27.73 9.46 6.34
CA PHE A 594 28.16 8.96 5.03
C PHE A 594 29.60 8.42 5.01
N LYS A 595 30.43 8.71 6.01
CA LYS A 595 31.74 8.06 6.20
C LYS A 595 31.66 6.62 6.74
N ARG A 596 30.50 6.18 7.23
CA ARG A 596 30.30 4.82 7.74
C ARG A 596 30.32 3.82 6.57
N LYS A 597 31.07 2.73 6.72
CA LYS A 597 31.16 1.67 5.69
C LYS A 597 29.89 0.82 5.59
N MET A 598 29.20 0.61 6.72
CA MET A 598 28.05 -0.29 6.82
C MET A 598 27.00 0.26 7.78
N GLN A 599 25.74 -0.14 7.57
CA GLN A 599 24.60 0.21 8.42
C GLN A 599 24.57 1.71 8.77
N ILE A 600 24.74 2.54 7.74
CA ILE A 600 25.08 3.96 7.90
C ILE A 600 24.01 4.75 8.67
N ARG A 601 22.76 4.29 8.65
CA ARG A 601 21.60 4.92 9.28
C ARG A 601 21.27 4.37 10.67
N LEU A 602 22.15 3.58 11.30
CA LEU A 602 21.97 3.15 12.69
C LEU A 602 22.75 4.05 13.65
N SER A 603 22.11 4.47 14.73
CA SER A 603 22.72 5.31 15.76
C SER A 603 23.83 4.57 16.51
N ARG A 604 24.86 5.31 16.92
CA ARG A 604 26.10 4.79 17.51
C ARG A 604 26.39 5.40 18.88
N LYS A 605 27.12 4.65 19.69
CA LYS A 605 27.72 5.07 20.98
C LYS A 605 28.76 6.18 20.76
N ASP A 606 29.26 6.76 21.85
CA ASP A 606 30.25 7.85 21.84
C ASP A 606 29.82 9.01 20.93
N TYR A 607 28.52 9.33 20.98
CA TYR A 607 27.89 10.37 20.18
C TYR A 607 28.18 10.20 18.68
N GLY A 608 27.88 9.01 18.15
CA GLY A 608 27.93 8.74 16.71
C GLY A 608 29.25 8.16 16.20
N ARG A 609 30.29 8.08 17.04
CA ARG A 609 31.67 7.69 16.66
C ARG A 609 32.02 6.24 17.01
N GLY A 610 31.29 5.61 17.92
CA GLY A 610 31.54 4.25 18.37
C GLY A 610 30.78 3.17 17.59
N GLU A 611 30.55 2.05 18.26
CA GLU A 611 29.74 0.94 17.76
C GLU A 611 28.25 1.27 17.72
N ILE A 612 27.45 0.45 17.03
CA ILE A 612 25.99 0.60 17.02
C ILE A 612 25.45 0.47 18.44
N TYR A 613 24.58 1.39 18.83
CA TYR A 613 23.90 1.33 20.13
C TYR A 613 22.69 0.40 20.05
N TYR A 614 22.66 -0.63 20.91
CA TYR A 614 21.55 -1.58 21.03
C TYR A 614 20.90 -1.50 22.42
N THR A 615 19.58 -1.53 22.44
CA THR A 615 18.74 -1.35 23.64
C THR A 615 17.48 -2.21 23.59
N SER A 616 16.67 -2.14 24.65
CA SER A 616 15.38 -2.80 24.78
C SER A 616 14.25 -1.97 24.17
N LEU A 617 13.10 -2.61 23.90
CA LEU A 617 11.94 -1.89 23.37
C LEU A 617 11.40 -0.87 24.38
N ILE A 618 11.42 -1.17 25.68
CA ILE A 618 10.94 -0.24 26.71
C ILE A 618 11.70 1.10 26.67
N ASN A 619 13.01 1.10 26.41
CA ASN A 619 13.78 2.34 26.25
C ASN A 619 13.28 3.17 25.04
N LYS A 620 12.92 2.51 23.94
CA LYS A 620 12.29 3.16 22.76
C LYS A 620 10.92 3.74 23.08
N LEU A 621 10.09 3.00 23.85
CA LEU A 621 8.76 3.46 24.25
C LEU A 621 8.86 4.67 25.19
N MET A 622 9.79 4.66 26.15
CA MET A 622 10.02 5.80 27.05
C MET A 622 10.55 7.01 26.30
N CYS A 623 11.45 6.83 25.32
CA CYS A 623 11.87 7.90 24.40
C CYS A 623 10.68 8.58 23.71
N LEU A 624 9.71 7.81 23.20
CA LEU A 624 8.49 8.37 22.62
C LEU A 624 7.66 9.14 23.66
N VAL A 625 7.45 8.56 24.84
CA VAL A 625 6.68 9.20 25.93
C VAL A 625 7.26 10.55 26.30
N VAL A 626 8.57 10.65 26.59
CA VAL A 626 9.17 11.91 27.06
C VAL A 626 9.18 12.98 25.97
N ASN A 627 9.54 12.62 24.72
CA ASN A 627 9.55 13.57 23.60
C ASN A 627 8.14 14.11 23.30
N LYS A 628 7.13 13.24 23.28
CA LYS A 628 5.76 13.63 22.93
C LYS A 628 5.07 14.37 24.07
N SER A 629 5.37 14.04 25.33
CA SER A 629 4.90 14.79 26.50
C SER A 629 5.46 16.22 26.55
N ALA A 630 6.72 16.40 26.15
CA ALA A 630 7.35 17.71 25.99
C ALA A 630 6.97 18.42 24.66
N SER A 631 6.01 17.88 23.92
CA SER A 631 5.47 18.47 22.69
C SER A 631 3.98 18.80 22.82
N LEU A 632 3.44 18.81 24.04
CA LEU A 632 2.09 19.31 24.30
C LEU A 632 2.06 20.83 24.08
N ASP A 633 1.02 21.29 23.41
CA ASP A 633 0.85 22.69 23.01
C ASP A 633 0.70 23.68 24.17
N PRO A 634 0.70 25.00 23.92
CA PRO A 634 0.64 26.03 24.97
C PRO A 634 -0.61 26.00 25.84
N GLN A 635 -1.66 25.27 25.45
CA GLN A 635 -2.88 25.05 26.23
C GLN A 635 -3.00 23.61 26.77
N GLY A 636 -2.00 22.76 26.49
CA GLY A 636 -1.91 21.37 26.88
C GLY A 636 -2.96 20.45 26.26
N SER A 637 -3.65 20.86 25.19
CA SER A 637 -4.82 20.13 24.65
C SER A 637 -4.47 19.12 23.55
N GLY A 638 -3.38 19.38 22.82
CA GLY A 638 -2.91 18.63 21.65
C GLY A 638 -1.39 18.56 21.61
N ILE A 639 -0.85 17.71 20.73
CA ILE A 639 0.58 17.66 20.39
C ILE A 639 0.86 18.61 19.22
N GLU A 640 1.90 19.44 19.34
CA GLU A 640 2.26 20.45 18.35
C GLU A 640 2.82 19.85 17.05
N MET A 641 2.49 20.50 15.93
CA MET A 641 3.00 20.23 14.59
C MET A 641 4.29 21.01 14.35
N GLU A 642 5.37 20.63 15.05
CA GLU A 642 6.61 21.42 15.14
C GLU A 642 7.67 21.18 14.03
N SER A 643 7.33 20.37 13.03
CA SER A 643 8.28 19.75 12.08
C SER A 643 7.82 19.79 10.61
N ASP A 644 7.24 20.92 10.21
CA ASP A 644 6.78 21.27 8.85
C ASP A 644 5.67 20.38 8.25
N LYS A 645 5.19 19.37 8.98
CA LYS A 645 4.10 18.49 8.53
C LYS A 645 3.00 18.33 9.57
N PRO A 646 1.75 18.11 9.12
CA PRO A 646 0.63 17.89 10.00
C PRO A 646 0.63 16.43 10.51
N ASN A 647 -0.55 15.83 10.64
CA ASN A 647 -0.74 14.46 11.11
C ASN A 647 -1.39 13.59 10.01
N TRP A 648 -2.26 12.63 10.37
CA TRP A 648 -2.99 11.80 9.40
C TRP A 648 -3.63 12.62 8.27
N PHE A 649 -4.28 13.74 8.64
CA PHE A 649 -5.00 14.62 7.73
C PHE A 649 -4.04 15.58 7.01
N ASP A 650 -3.42 15.11 5.92
CA ASP A 650 -2.37 15.84 5.23
C ASP A 650 -2.85 17.15 4.58
N ALA A 651 -4.15 17.30 4.32
CA ALA A 651 -4.72 18.51 3.73
C ALA A 651 -4.85 19.70 4.70
N LEU A 652 -4.48 19.50 5.98
CA LEU A 652 -4.24 20.55 6.98
C LEU A 652 -2.76 20.98 7.00
N ASN A 653 -2.12 20.97 5.84
CA ASN A 653 -0.69 21.28 5.66
C ASN A 653 -0.31 22.73 5.99
N GLY A 654 -1.27 23.63 6.27
CA GLY A 654 -0.99 24.98 6.74
C GLY A 654 -0.90 25.10 8.27
N LEU A 655 -1.48 24.15 9.02
CA LEU A 655 -1.44 24.14 10.48
C LEU A 655 -0.04 24.20 11.10
N PRO A 656 1.01 23.53 10.57
CA PRO A 656 2.36 23.69 11.10
C PRO A 656 2.83 25.15 11.15
N ALA A 657 2.43 25.98 10.18
CA ALA A 657 2.76 27.40 10.14
C ALA A 657 1.99 28.25 11.15
N LEU A 658 0.83 27.77 11.58
CA LEU A 658 -0.07 28.42 12.53
C LEU A 658 0.07 27.87 13.96
N PHE A 659 1.25 27.30 14.28
CA PHE A 659 1.52 26.66 15.58
C PHE A 659 0.50 25.56 15.90
N GLY A 660 0.00 24.87 14.87
CA GLY A 660 -1.11 23.94 15.00
C GLY A 660 -0.80 22.76 15.90
N SER A 661 -1.84 22.21 16.53
CA SER A 661 -1.74 21.03 17.39
C SER A 661 -2.91 20.08 17.18
N SER A 662 -2.76 18.85 17.66
CA SER A 662 -3.76 17.80 17.49
C SER A 662 -3.97 16.98 18.77
N THR A 663 -5.23 16.85 19.17
CA THR A 663 -5.65 16.01 20.30
C THR A 663 -5.58 14.52 19.97
N CYS A 664 -5.58 14.13 18.69
CA CYS A 664 -5.50 12.74 18.26
C CYS A 664 -4.25 12.05 18.82
N GLU A 665 -3.08 12.69 18.69
CA GLU A 665 -1.83 12.15 19.19
C GLU A 665 -1.71 12.28 20.72
N THR A 666 -2.45 13.20 21.36
CA THR A 666 -2.58 13.26 22.82
C THR A 666 -3.34 12.04 23.37
N PHE A 667 -4.39 11.58 22.69
CA PHE A 667 -5.06 10.32 23.01
C PHE A 667 -4.10 9.13 22.85
N GLU A 668 -3.32 9.08 21.77
CA GLU A 668 -2.34 8.00 21.57
C GLU A 668 -1.20 8.05 22.59
N LEU A 669 -0.80 9.24 23.07
CA LEU A 669 0.17 9.37 24.17
C LEU A 669 -0.40 8.82 25.48
N LYS A 670 -1.68 9.10 25.77
CA LYS A 670 -2.39 8.50 26.90
C LYS A 670 -2.45 6.98 26.76
N ARG A 671 -2.75 6.46 25.56
CA ARG A 671 -2.80 5.03 25.27
C ARG A 671 -1.45 4.36 25.51
N LEU A 672 -0.37 4.94 24.99
CA LEU A 672 0.99 4.44 25.18
C LEU A 672 1.38 4.44 26.67
N GLY A 673 1.11 5.53 27.40
CA GLY A 673 1.38 5.63 28.83
C GLY A 673 0.63 4.58 29.66
N LYS A 674 -0.66 4.34 29.35
CA LYS A 674 -1.46 3.29 29.98
C LYS A 674 -0.90 1.90 29.68
N PHE A 675 -0.53 1.65 28.42
CA PHE A 675 0.06 0.38 28.00
C PHE A 675 1.35 0.07 28.76
N ILE A 676 2.29 1.03 28.81
CA ILE A 676 3.56 0.83 29.53
C ILE A 676 3.30 0.58 31.01
N LYS A 677 2.47 1.41 31.65
CA LYS A 677 2.11 1.26 33.07
C LYS A 677 1.56 -0.14 33.36
N GLU A 678 0.62 -0.61 32.56
CA GLU A 678 0.04 -1.95 32.72
C GLU A 678 1.10 -3.05 32.59
N LYS A 679 1.97 -2.97 31.57
CA LYS A 679 3.02 -3.97 31.35
C LYS A 679 4.08 -3.99 32.45
N LEU A 680 4.42 -2.83 33.02
CA LEU A 680 5.31 -2.75 34.20
C LEU A 680 4.68 -3.39 35.44
N GLN A 681 3.39 -3.16 35.66
CA GLN A 681 2.66 -3.74 36.79
C GLN A 681 2.52 -5.27 36.66
N MET A 682 2.28 -5.76 35.44
CA MET A 682 2.10 -7.20 35.19
C MET A 682 3.41 -7.99 35.19
N SER A 683 4.53 -7.41 34.74
CA SER A 683 5.80 -8.14 34.62
C SER A 683 6.49 -8.37 35.97
N GLY A 684 6.25 -7.50 36.96
CA GLY A 684 6.94 -7.56 38.25
C GLY A 684 8.44 -7.20 38.17
N ILE A 685 8.90 -6.69 37.03
CA ILE A 685 10.29 -6.22 36.85
C ILE A 685 10.54 -5.05 37.80
N LYS A 686 11.67 -5.09 38.53
CA LYS A 686 12.02 -4.06 39.52
C LYS A 686 12.73 -2.85 38.92
N ASN A 687 13.67 -3.08 38.01
CA ASN A 687 14.51 -2.06 37.40
C ASN A 687 14.57 -2.21 35.88
N ILE A 688 14.71 -1.09 35.17
CA ILE A 688 14.82 -1.02 33.72
C ILE A 688 16.01 -0.13 33.36
N ALA A 689 16.86 -0.64 32.47
CA ALA A 689 17.94 0.13 31.87
C ALA A 689 17.38 1.10 30.81
N LEU A 690 17.53 2.40 31.06
CA LEU A 690 17.26 3.47 30.09
C LEU A 690 18.57 4.11 29.66
N SER A 691 18.65 4.68 28.45
CA SER A 691 19.84 5.48 28.10
C SER A 691 19.96 6.66 29.06
N GLU A 692 21.19 7.04 29.40
CA GLU A 692 21.49 8.17 30.29
C GLU A 692 20.71 9.43 29.89
N GLU A 693 20.64 9.73 28.60
CA GLU A 693 20.00 10.94 28.09
C GLU A 693 18.46 10.89 28.15
N ILE A 694 17.87 9.70 27.97
CA ILE A 694 16.42 9.52 28.13
C ILE A 694 16.05 9.60 29.61
N HIS A 695 16.88 9.01 30.49
CA HIS A 695 16.72 9.11 31.93
C HIS A 695 16.77 10.56 32.42
N ASP A 696 17.81 11.32 32.04
CA ASP A 696 17.98 12.72 32.44
C ASP A 696 16.80 13.59 31.97
N PHE A 697 16.32 13.32 30.75
CA PHE A 697 15.15 14.01 30.19
C PHE A 697 13.88 13.66 30.97
N LEU A 698 13.67 12.38 31.29
CA LEU A 698 12.53 11.92 32.08
C LEU A 698 12.49 12.56 33.47
N ASP A 699 13.59 12.52 34.22
CA ASP A 699 13.64 13.05 35.59
C ASP A 699 13.38 14.56 35.63
N SER A 700 13.96 15.29 34.68
CA SER A 700 13.72 16.73 34.52
C SER A 700 12.27 17.03 34.13
N LEU A 701 11.69 16.23 33.26
CA LEU A 701 10.30 16.40 32.83
C LEU A 701 9.30 16.07 33.94
N ASP A 702 9.55 15.03 34.75
CA ASP A 702 8.71 14.68 35.90
C ASP A 702 8.64 15.84 36.91
N LYS A 703 9.76 16.52 37.17
CA LYS A 703 9.79 17.74 38.01
C LYS A 703 8.90 18.85 37.45
N ILE A 704 8.96 19.10 36.14
CA ILE A 704 8.12 20.09 35.47
C ILE A 704 6.63 19.69 35.52
N ILE A 705 6.30 18.40 35.41
CA ILE A 705 4.93 17.91 35.55
C ILE A 705 4.42 18.07 36.98
N LYS A 706 5.22 17.72 37.99
CA LYS A 706 4.85 17.90 39.41
C LYS A 706 4.59 19.37 39.73
N GLU A 707 5.49 20.26 39.30
CA GLU A 707 5.29 21.70 39.42
C GLU A 707 3.98 22.14 38.74
N TYR A 708 3.69 21.66 37.52
CA TYR A 708 2.42 21.93 36.84
C TYR A 708 1.18 21.50 37.64
N LEU A 709 1.26 20.37 38.35
CA LEU A 709 0.15 19.84 39.15
C LEU A 709 -0.03 20.60 40.48
N GLU A 710 1.04 21.20 41.00
CA GLU A 710 1.01 22.06 42.19
C GLU A 710 0.55 23.50 41.86
N LEU A 711 0.82 23.98 40.64
CA LEU A 711 0.41 25.30 40.18
C LEU A 711 -1.12 25.44 40.06
N GLY A 712 -1.62 26.60 40.49
CA GLY A 712 -2.99 27.04 40.24
C GLY A 712 -3.32 27.22 38.75
N ALA A 713 -4.58 27.51 38.42
CA ALA A 713 -5.04 27.53 37.04
C ALA A 713 -4.42 28.61 36.13
N VAL A 714 -3.87 29.70 36.70
CA VAL A 714 -3.37 30.84 35.92
C VAL A 714 -2.01 30.51 35.29
N ASN A 715 -1.93 30.60 33.96
CA ASN A 715 -0.71 30.45 33.13
C ASN A 715 0.08 29.13 33.23
N ARG A 716 -0.35 28.15 34.03
CA ARG A 716 0.39 26.89 34.21
C ARG A 716 0.68 26.13 32.91
N ASP A 717 -0.22 26.18 31.92
CA ASP A 717 -0.03 25.47 30.63
C ASP A 717 1.09 26.08 29.80
N TYR A 718 1.16 27.42 29.73
CA TYR A 718 2.25 28.12 29.06
C TYR A 718 3.60 27.88 29.76
N ILE A 719 3.63 27.95 31.10
CA ILE A 719 4.85 27.69 31.88
C ILE A 719 5.38 26.28 31.63
N TYR A 720 4.48 25.27 31.63
CA TYR A 720 4.84 23.91 31.26
C TYR A 720 5.39 23.83 29.83
N TRP A 721 4.69 24.41 28.86
CA TRP A 721 5.08 24.40 27.45
C TRP A 721 6.48 24.99 27.26
N ASP A 722 6.77 26.14 27.86
CA ASP A 722 8.05 26.81 27.70
C ASP A 722 9.21 26.03 28.33
N LYS A 723 9.02 25.55 29.57
CA LYS A 723 10.02 24.73 30.28
C LYS A 723 10.27 23.39 29.59
N SER A 724 9.21 22.67 29.21
CA SER A 724 9.34 21.35 28.56
C SER A 724 9.88 21.46 27.13
N SER A 725 9.52 22.51 26.38
CA SER A 725 10.09 22.77 25.05
C SER A 725 11.58 23.04 25.12
N THR A 726 12.03 23.89 26.07
CA THR A 726 13.45 24.17 26.31
C THR A 726 14.21 22.88 26.66
N LEU A 727 13.64 22.05 27.54
CA LEU A 727 14.22 20.76 27.92
C LEU A 727 14.36 19.82 26.70
N LYS A 728 13.34 19.74 25.83
CA LYS A 728 13.36 18.95 24.60
C LYS A 728 14.41 19.44 23.60
N GLU A 729 14.58 20.75 23.45
CA GLU A 729 15.61 21.34 22.59
C GLU A 729 17.02 21.02 23.08
N ASN A 730 17.26 21.11 24.39
CA ASN A 730 18.53 20.72 25.00
C ASN A 730 18.82 19.22 24.83
N TYR A 731 17.80 18.37 24.98
CA TYR A 731 17.91 16.93 24.72
C TYR A 731 18.30 16.64 23.25
N ARG A 732 17.66 17.32 22.28
CA ARG A 732 18.00 17.19 20.85
C ARG A 732 19.43 17.64 20.57
N LEU A 733 19.88 18.73 21.19
CA LEU A 733 21.24 19.24 21.03
C LEU A 733 22.28 18.26 21.60
N LYS A 734 22.05 17.73 22.81
CA LYS A 734 22.92 16.73 23.45
C LYS A 734 23.07 15.48 22.58
N ASN A 735 21.97 15.03 21.96
CA ASN A 735 21.92 13.79 21.18
C ASN A 735 22.07 13.98 19.67
N ARG A 736 22.54 15.15 19.24
CA ARG A 736 22.65 15.55 17.83
C ARG A 736 23.32 14.49 16.97
N PHE A 737 24.43 13.91 17.44
CA PHE A 737 25.23 12.92 16.68
C PHE A 737 24.96 11.45 17.05
N GLY A 738 24.32 11.19 18.18
CA GLY A 738 24.16 9.84 18.73
C GLY A 738 23.99 9.89 20.25
N LEU A 739 24.18 8.74 20.89
CA LEU A 739 24.07 8.58 22.34
C LEU A 739 25.45 8.29 22.94
N SER A 740 25.63 8.53 24.24
CA SER A 740 26.84 8.20 25.00
C SER A 740 27.07 6.70 25.01
N GLY A 741 25.99 5.91 25.04
CA GLY A 741 26.02 4.45 25.14
C GLY A 741 25.96 3.94 26.59
N LYS A 742 25.90 4.82 27.58
CA LYS A 742 25.65 4.49 28.99
C LYS A 742 24.16 4.28 29.23
N GLU A 743 23.84 3.35 30.11
CA GLU A 743 22.47 3.12 30.59
C GLU A 743 22.40 3.26 32.11
N VAL A 744 21.26 3.77 32.58
CA VAL A 744 20.93 3.99 33.98
C VAL A 744 19.80 3.05 34.36
N ASP A 745 19.95 2.32 35.47
CA ASP A 745 18.90 1.48 36.02
C ASP A 745 17.86 2.33 36.77
N VAL A 746 16.63 2.32 36.27
CA VAL A 746 15.50 3.09 36.83
C VAL A 746 14.48 2.13 37.43
N SER A 747 14.01 2.42 38.64
CA SER A 747 13.00 1.58 39.28
C SER A 747 11.64 1.68 38.58
N SER A 748 10.97 0.54 38.40
CA SER A 748 9.62 0.49 37.82
C SER A 748 8.60 1.29 38.62
N SER A 749 8.78 1.40 39.95
CA SER A 749 7.93 2.23 40.80
C SER A 749 8.06 3.72 40.49
N SER A 750 9.29 4.21 40.22
CA SER A 750 9.52 5.59 39.79
C SER A 750 8.86 5.87 38.43
N LEU A 751 9.05 4.96 37.46
CA LEU A 751 8.42 5.07 36.14
C LEU A 751 6.88 5.08 36.21
N ILE A 752 6.28 4.21 37.03
CA ILE A 752 4.83 4.19 37.26
C ILE A 752 4.36 5.51 37.89
N SER A 753 5.12 6.08 38.82
CA SER A 753 4.82 7.37 39.44
C SER A 753 4.82 8.51 38.41
N PHE A 754 5.87 8.60 37.59
CA PHE A 754 5.94 9.55 36.46
C PHE A 754 4.76 9.39 35.50
N LEU A 755 4.46 8.14 35.09
CA LEU A 755 3.34 7.86 34.19
C LEU A 755 1.99 8.26 34.80
N ASN A 756 1.78 8.08 36.10
CA ASN A 756 0.54 8.54 36.77
C ASN A 756 0.41 10.07 36.70
N ASN A 757 1.46 10.82 37.01
CA ASN A 757 1.47 12.28 36.95
C ASN A 757 1.21 12.77 35.51
N LEU A 758 1.87 12.15 34.54
CA LEU A 758 1.68 12.44 33.12
C LEU A 758 0.23 12.17 32.67
N LEU A 759 -0.35 11.03 33.06
CA LEU A 759 -1.73 10.68 32.69
C LEU A 759 -2.75 11.69 33.26
N ILE A 760 -2.56 12.17 34.49
CA ILE A 760 -3.39 13.23 35.09
C ILE A 760 -3.29 14.52 34.26
N LYS A 761 -2.07 14.93 33.89
CA LYS A 761 -1.85 16.10 33.06
C LYS A 761 -2.53 15.97 31.69
N ILE A 762 -2.38 14.81 31.03
CA ILE A 762 -3.02 14.54 29.75
C ILE A 762 -4.55 14.63 29.88
N ASP A 763 -5.13 14.10 30.95
CA ASP A 763 -6.58 14.16 31.19
C ASP A 763 -7.09 15.58 31.37
N ILE A 764 -6.33 16.45 32.02
CA ILE A 764 -6.64 17.89 32.09
C ILE A 764 -6.71 18.49 30.67
N GLY A 765 -5.77 18.13 29.80
CA GLY A 765 -5.73 18.54 28.39
C GLY A 765 -6.92 18.04 27.57
N LEU A 766 -7.19 16.73 27.62
CA LEU A 766 -8.29 16.09 26.89
C LEU A 766 -9.66 16.64 27.32
N ASN A 767 -9.82 16.95 28.61
CA ASN A 767 -11.05 17.59 29.11
C ASN A 767 -11.28 18.99 28.54
N LYS A 768 -10.22 19.73 28.20
CA LYS A 768 -10.35 21.00 27.47
C LYS A 768 -10.77 20.77 26.02
N ALA A 769 -10.31 19.70 25.37
CA ALA A 769 -10.67 19.39 23.99
C ALA A 769 -12.14 18.97 23.83
N LEU A 770 -12.78 18.43 24.88
CA LEU A 770 -14.19 18.04 24.88
C LEU A 770 -15.14 19.24 24.80
N VAL A 771 -15.96 19.29 23.76
CA VAL A 771 -17.07 20.24 23.65
C VAL A 771 -18.29 19.65 24.37
N LYS A 772 -18.48 20.04 25.64
CA LYS A 772 -19.47 19.43 26.55
C LYS A 772 -20.91 19.42 26.01
N LYS A 773 -21.34 20.48 25.33
CA LYS A 773 -22.70 20.59 24.78
C LYS A 773 -22.99 19.55 23.69
N ASP A 774 -21.98 19.22 22.88
CA ASP A 774 -22.09 18.30 21.76
C ASP A 774 -21.63 16.88 22.14
N ASN A 775 -20.89 16.74 23.24
CA ASN A 775 -20.22 15.52 23.66
C ASN A 775 -19.28 14.96 22.57
N ILE A 776 -18.54 15.85 21.92
CA ILE A 776 -17.61 15.59 20.81
C ILE A 776 -16.27 16.29 21.10
N TYR A 777 -15.16 15.66 20.74
CA TYR A 777 -13.82 16.22 20.93
C TYR A 777 -13.39 17.07 19.73
N THR A 778 -12.85 18.27 19.97
CA THR A 778 -12.11 19.01 18.94
C THR A 778 -10.83 18.24 18.59
N ALA A 779 -10.57 18.02 17.30
CA ALA A 779 -9.37 17.31 16.84
C ALA A 779 -8.16 18.23 16.75
N TYR A 780 -8.34 19.39 16.12
CA TYR A 780 -7.25 20.28 15.74
C TYR A 780 -7.43 21.68 16.29
N PHE A 781 -6.30 22.30 16.60
CA PHE A 781 -6.22 23.69 17.00
C PHE A 781 -5.14 24.41 16.19
N TYR A 782 -5.27 25.73 16.10
CA TYR A 782 -4.16 26.61 15.74
C TYR A 782 -4.08 27.75 16.75
N TYR A 783 -2.93 28.43 16.79
CA TYR A 783 -2.66 29.43 17.81
C TYR A 783 -2.22 30.75 17.19
N GLU A 784 -2.81 31.82 17.70
CA GLU A 784 -2.40 33.19 17.42
C GLU A 784 -1.49 33.65 18.55
N VAL A 785 -0.28 34.08 18.22
CA VAL A 785 0.65 34.67 19.18
C VAL A 785 0.23 36.13 19.43
N LEU A 786 -0.08 36.46 20.68
CA LEU A 786 -0.55 37.79 21.09
C LEU A 786 0.60 38.69 21.56
N GLU A 787 1.59 38.10 22.24
CA GLU A 787 2.75 38.81 22.79
C GLU A 787 3.98 37.95 22.48
N TYR A 788 5.08 38.59 22.06
CA TYR A 788 6.35 37.94 21.77
C TYR A 788 7.52 38.90 21.99
N ASP A 789 8.68 38.35 22.29
CA ASP A 789 9.94 39.09 22.29
C ASP A 789 10.59 38.97 20.92
N GLN A 790 11.16 40.07 20.42
CA GLN A 790 12.03 40.00 19.25
C GLN A 790 13.41 39.51 19.67
N ILE A 791 13.93 38.51 18.95
CA ILE A 791 15.28 37.99 19.15
C ILE A 791 16.13 38.27 17.90
N LYS A 792 17.41 37.87 17.92
CA LYS A 792 18.34 38.13 16.82
C LYS A 792 17.86 37.53 15.49
N ASP A 793 18.35 38.10 14.39
CA ASP A 793 18.16 37.60 13.02
C ASP A 793 16.69 37.53 12.55
N GLY A 794 15.83 38.39 13.09
CA GLY A 794 14.42 38.50 12.67
C GLY A 794 13.51 37.42 13.24
N PHE A 795 14.00 36.58 14.15
CA PHE A 795 13.20 35.59 14.86
C PHE A 795 12.48 36.20 16.06
N ILE A 796 11.48 35.49 16.58
CA ILE A 796 10.70 35.89 17.75
C ILE A 796 10.60 34.75 18.79
N MET A 797 10.28 35.11 20.03
CA MET A 797 9.93 34.16 21.09
C MET A 797 8.54 34.47 21.64
N PRO A 798 7.51 33.63 21.35
CA PRO A 798 6.17 33.81 21.87
C PRO A 798 6.09 33.82 23.41
N ARG A 799 5.32 34.76 23.97
CA ARG A 799 5.02 34.88 25.40
C ARG A 799 3.57 34.56 25.75
N LYS A 800 2.66 34.72 24.77
CA LYS A 800 1.23 34.54 24.99
C LYS A 800 0.54 34.08 23.71
N PHE A 801 -0.38 33.13 23.86
CA PHE A 801 -1.14 32.56 22.75
C PHE A 801 -2.64 32.65 23.00
N THR A 802 -3.40 32.75 21.92
CA THR A 802 -4.84 32.46 21.87
C THR A 802 -5.07 31.21 21.03
N GLN A 803 -5.77 30.22 21.59
CA GLN A 803 -6.14 29.01 20.88
C GLN A 803 -7.40 29.23 20.05
N LYS A 804 -7.39 28.73 18.81
CA LYS A 804 -8.54 28.67 17.91
C LYS A 804 -8.85 27.21 17.61
N ARG A 805 -10.13 26.85 17.69
CA ARG A 805 -10.63 25.49 17.45
C ARG A 805 -11.05 25.34 16.01
N LEU A 806 -10.62 24.27 15.36
CA LEU A 806 -11.23 23.87 14.11
C LEU A 806 -12.59 23.19 14.38
N PRO A 807 -13.48 23.16 13.37
CA PRO A 807 -14.68 22.31 13.38
C PRO A 807 -14.36 20.83 13.64
N PHE A 808 -15.38 20.03 13.89
CA PHE A 808 -15.21 18.62 14.27
C PHE A 808 -14.63 17.79 13.11
N PHE A 809 -13.76 16.84 13.47
CA PHE A 809 -13.26 15.80 12.58
C PHE A 809 -13.62 14.43 13.18
N LEU A 810 -13.86 13.45 12.31
CA LEU A 810 -14.15 12.09 12.74
C LEU A 810 -12.97 11.46 13.50
N GLU A 811 -11.75 11.86 13.15
CA GLU A 811 -10.50 11.32 13.67
C GLU A 811 -10.36 11.37 15.20
N SER A 812 -10.61 12.52 15.84
CA SER A 812 -10.49 12.60 17.30
C SER A 812 -11.50 11.72 18.03
N GLN A 813 -12.63 11.39 17.39
CA GLN A 813 -13.63 10.49 17.98
C GLN A 813 -13.17 9.04 17.88
N VAL A 814 -12.49 8.66 16.80
CA VAL A 814 -11.80 7.36 16.68
C VAL A 814 -10.81 7.21 17.83
N HIS A 815 -9.94 8.21 18.02
CA HIS A 815 -8.93 8.15 19.07
C HIS A 815 -9.52 8.21 20.49
N ALA A 816 -10.63 8.92 20.69
CA ALA A 816 -11.36 8.88 21.94
C ALA A 816 -11.90 7.47 22.24
N LEU A 817 -12.55 6.83 21.26
CA LEU A 817 -13.10 5.47 21.41
C LEU A 817 -12.04 4.44 21.81
N ARG A 818 -10.81 4.55 21.31
CA ARG A 818 -9.68 3.69 21.69
C ARG A 818 -9.37 3.65 23.20
N LEU A 819 -9.81 4.66 23.94
CA LEU A 819 -9.57 4.79 25.39
C LEU A 819 -10.84 4.66 26.24
N VAL A 820 -12.01 4.52 25.61
CA VAL A 820 -13.27 4.34 26.32
C VAL A 820 -13.34 2.92 26.87
N ASN A 821 -13.46 2.82 28.19
CA ASN A 821 -13.58 1.54 28.90
C ASN A 821 -15.03 1.21 29.29
N ASP A 822 -15.98 2.14 29.10
CA ASP A 822 -17.40 1.97 29.41
C ASP A 822 -18.25 1.96 28.14
N ILE A 823 -19.01 0.89 27.93
CA ILE A 823 -19.93 0.74 26.80
C ILE A 823 -20.96 1.88 26.77
N GLY A 824 -21.40 2.37 27.94
CA GLY A 824 -22.32 3.51 28.04
C GLY A 824 -21.73 4.80 27.46
N GLN A 825 -20.50 5.12 27.82
CA GLN A 825 -19.74 6.26 27.29
C GLN A 825 -19.49 6.12 25.79
N ALA A 826 -19.10 4.93 25.32
CA ALA A 826 -18.88 4.67 23.91
C ALA A 826 -20.17 4.92 23.12
N ARG A 827 -21.30 4.41 23.61
CA ARG A 827 -22.62 4.62 22.99
C ARG A 827 -23.04 6.09 22.98
N ARG A 828 -22.74 6.86 24.04
CA ARG A 828 -23.00 8.31 24.07
C ARG A 828 -22.20 9.06 23.02
N LEU A 829 -20.91 8.75 22.88
CA LEU A 829 -20.06 9.34 21.83
C LEU A 829 -20.53 8.93 20.44
N TYR A 830 -20.86 7.66 20.22
CA TYR A 830 -21.42 7.17 18.97
C TYR A 830 -22.68 7.95 18.53
N ARG A 831 -23.65 8.10 19.45
CA ARG A 831 -24.88 8.86 19.20
C ARG A 831 -24.59 10.33 18.93
N ALA A 832 -23.65 10.93 19.67
CA ALA A 832 -23.25 12.31 19.47
C ALA A 832 -22.69 12.54 18.06
N VAL A 833 -21.76 11.68 17.61
CA VAL A 833 -21.20 11.74 16.25
C VAL A 833 -22.29 11.58 15.20
N ARG A 834 -23.18 10.59 15.34
CA ARG A 834 -24.31 10.36 14.42
C ARG A 834 -25.28 11.55 14.35
N ASN A 835 -25.43 12.30 15.42
CA ASN A 835 -26.30 13.47 15.49
C ASN A 835 -25.62 14.78 15.05
N SER A 836 -24.31 14.75 14.80
CA SER A 836 -23.51 15.92 14.42
C SER A 836 -23.47 16.15 12.92
N GLN A 837 -22.81 17.25 12.50
CA GLN A 837 -22.52 17.54 11.10
C GLN A 837 -21.52 16.56 10.46
N LEU A 838 -20.91 15.64 11.22
CA LEU A 838 -20.07 14.57 10.68
C LEU A 838 -20.90 13.45 10.01
N TYR A 839 -22.21 13.37 10.25
CA TYR A 839 -23.05 12.33 9.64
C TYR A 839 -23.77 12.85 8.40
N ASP A 840 -23.50 12.22 7.26
CA ASP A 840 -24.23 12.45 6.02
C ASP A 840 -25.56 11.70 6.05
N LYS A 841 -26.64 12.41 6.40
CA LYS A 841 -27.98 11.82 6.50
C LYS A 841 -28.50 11.26 5.17
N LYS A 842 -28.08 11.81 4.03
CA LYS A 842 -28.56 11.37 2.71
C LYS A 842 -27.92 10.04 2.32
N LEU A 843 -26.63 9.88 2.58
CA LEU A 843 -25.89 8.66 2.23
C LEU A 843 -25.92 7.62 3.34
N GLY A 844 -26.16 8.03 4.59
CA GLY A 844 -26.09 7.17 5.76
C GLY A 844 -24.65 6.85 6.18
N MET A 845 -23.71 7.74 5.88
CA MET A 845 -22.25 7.54 6.01
C MET A 845 -21.60 8.69 6.81
N TYR A 846 -20.36 8.52 7.26
CA TYR A 846 -19.64 9.53 8.04
C TYR A 846 -18.66 10.34 7.19
N LYS A 847 -18.83 11.67 7.21
CA LYS A 847 -17.88 12.62 6.63
C LYS A 847 -16.63 12.68 7.49
N VAL A 848 -15.49 12.91 6.85
CA VAL A 848 -14.20 13.03 7.53
C VAL A 848 -14.10 14.30 8.40
N THR A 849 -14.80 15.36 7.99
CA THR A 849 -14.84 16.65 8.70
C THR A 849 -16.21 17.31 8.57
N ALA A 850 -16.54 18.16 9.54
CA ALA A 850 -17.66 19.09 9.50
C ALA A 850 -17.33 20.30 8.59
N PRO A 851 -18.30 21.17 8.25
CA PRO A 851 -18.05 22.34 7.41
C PRO A 851 -16.89 23.21 7.92
N LEU A 852 -15.96 23.52 7.01
CA LEU A 852 -14.77 24.33 7.29
C LEU A 852 -14.89 25.76 6.74
N ASP A 853 -16.05 26.15 6.21
CA ASP A 853 -16.30 27.43 5.52
C ASP A 853 -15.92 28.66 6.37
N ALA A 854 -16.15 28.60 7.68
CA ALA A 854 -15.78 29.65 8.63
C ALA A 854 -14.27 29.74 8.95
N MET A 855 -13.45 28.78 8.51
CA MET A 855 -12.00 28.75 8.79
C MET A 855 -11.18 29.45 7.72
N PRO A 856 -10.04 30.08 8.10
CA PRO A 856 -9.14 30.74 7.16
C PRO A 856 -8.51 29.74 6.19
N GLU A 857 -8.19 30.18 4.97
CA GLU A 857 -7.57 29.33 3.94
C GLU A 857 -6.17 28.83 4.37
N GLU A 858 -5.51 29.59 5.24
CA GLU A 858 -4.18 29.31 5.77
C GLU A 858 -4.11 28.02 6.60
N ILE A 859 -5.23 27.38 6.99
CA ILE A 859 -5.17 26.08 7.67
C ILE A 859 -4.69 24.95 6.73
N GLY A 860 -4.79 25.14 5.41
CA GLY A 860 -4.28 24.20 4.41
C GLY A 860 -5.21 24.00 3.22
N ARG A 861 -4.73 23.21 2.25
CA ARG A 861 -5.41 22.98 0.96
C ARG A 861 -6.82 22.40 1.07
N CYS A 862 -7.19 21.79 2.20
CA CYS A 862 -8.56 21.34 2.44
C CYS A 862 -9.58 22.48 2.29
N ARG A 863 -9.22 23.72 2.62
CA ARG A 863 -10.12 24.88 2.45
C ARG A 863 -10.36 25.27 0.99
N ALA A 864 -9.40 24.98 0.11
CA ALA A 864 -9.54 25.23 -1.32
C ALA A 864 -10.45 24.20 -2.02
N PHE A 865 -10.67 23.03 -1.41
CA PHE A 865 -11.52 22.00 -1.99
C PHE A 865 -12.99 22.32 -1.76
N THR A 866 -13.82 22.09 -2.78
CA THR A 866 -15.28 22.16 -2.63
C THR A 866 -15.75 21.13 -1.60
N PRO A 867 -16.68 21.47 -0.68
CA PRO A 867 -17.28 20.51 0.24
C PRO A 867 -17.77 19.23 -0.44
N GLY A 868 -17.46 18.08 0.14
CA GLY A 868 -17.76 16.76 -0.41
C GLY A 868 -16.73 16.21 -1.40
N TRP A 869 -15.66 16.96 -1.70
CA TRP A 869 -14.58 16.56 -2.61
C TRP A 869 -13.24 16.44 -1.90
N LEU A 870 -12.45 15.41 -2.27
CA LEU A 870 -11.17 15.08 -1.64
C LEU A 870 -11.32 15.06 -0.11
N GLU A 871 -10.41 15.63 0.68
CA GLU A 871 -10.48 15.57 2.14
C GLU A 871 -11.50 16.55 2.76
N ASN A 872 -12.12 17.47 2.00
CA ASN A 872 -13.09 18.41 2.57
C ASN A 872 -14.51 17.84 2.56
N GLU A 873 -15.06 17.52 3.73
CA GLU A 873 -16.42 17.00 3.93
C GLU A 873 -16.81 15.76 3.12
N SER A 874 -15.87 15.03 2.51
CA SER A 874 -16.17 13.77 1.82
C SER A 874 -16.32 12.60 2.80
N ILE A 875 -16.84 11.48 2.30
CA ILE A 875 -16.79 10.21 3.02
C ILE A 875 -15.43 9.56 2.75
N TRP A 876 -14.47 9.78 3.66
CA TRP A 876 -13.13 9.22 3.52
C TRP A 876 -13.06 7.81 4.12
N LEU A 877 -13.10 6.80 3.27
CA LEU A 877 -13.31 5.40 3.66
C LEU A 877 -12.31 4.90 4.70
N HIS A 878 -11.05 5.37 4.64
CA HIS A 878 -10.07 4.98 5.65
C HIS A 878 -10.49 5.43 7.06
N MET A 879 -10.95 6.67 7.23
CA MET A 879 -11.34 7.18 8.54
C MET A 879 -12.69 6.62 8.99
N GLU A 880 -13.63 6.42 8.06
CA GLU A 880 -14.91 5.76 8.37
C GLU A 880 -14.69 4.32 8.85
N TYR A 881 -13.78 3.57 8.23
CA TYR A 881 -13.49 2.21 8.67
C TYR A 881 -12.68 2.18 9.98
N LYS A 882 -11.82 3.17 10.24
CA LYS A 882 -11.23 3.33 11.59
C LYS A 882 -12.31 3.53 12.64
N TYR A 883 -13.33 4.33 12.34
CA TYR A 883 -14.45 4.56 13.24
C TYR A 883 -15.27 3.28 13.48
N LEU A 884 -15.62 2.54 12.43
CA LEU A 884 -16.27 1.23 12.54
C LEU A 884 -15.43 0.22 13.34
N LEU A 885 -14.11 0.21 13.13
CA LEU A 885 -13.17 -0.65 13.87
C LEU A 885 -13.21 -0.36 15.37
N GLU A 886 -13.25 0.90 15.78
CA GLU A 886 -13.31 1.24 17.20
C GLU A 886 -14.71 1.01 17.79
N ILE A 887 -15.80 1.16 17.01
CA ILE A 887 -17.16 0.77 17.45
C ILE A 887 -17.22 -0.71 17.82
N ILE A 888 -16.73 -1.61 16.95
CA ILE A 888 -16.71 -3.05 17.25
C ILE A 888 -15.77 -3.37 18.43
N LYS A 889 -14.61 -2.72 18.54
CA LYS A 889 -13.70 -2.90 19.69
C LYS A 889 -14.30 -2.45 21.01
N CYS A 890 -15.15 -1.43 21.01
CA CYS A 890 -15.87 -0.94 22.20
C CYS A 890 -17.06 -1.83 22.61
N GLY A 891 -17.38 -2.90 21.87
CA GLY A 891 -18.51 -3.78 22.19
C GLY A 891 -19.88 -3.26 21.72
N LEU A 892 -19.92 -2.22 20.88
CA LEU A 892 -21.16 -1.66 20.31
C LEU A 892 -21.61 -2.47 19.08
N TYR A 893 -21.85 -3.77 19.28
CA TYR A 893 -22.07 -4.71 18.17
C TYR A 893 -23.36 -4.46 17.39
N GLU A 894 -24.44 -4.09 18.08
CA GLU A 894 -25.71 -3.76 17.43
C GLU A 894 -25.58 -2.49 16.58
N GLU A 895 -24.95 -1.45 17.12
CA GLU A 895 -24.67 -0.21 16.39
C GLU A 895 -23.74 -0.45 15.19
N PHE A 896 -22.69 -1.25 15.37
CA PHE A 896 -21.80 -1.66 14.29
C PHE A 896 -22.57 -2.35 13.15
N TYR A 897 -23.44 -3.31 13.45
CA TYR A 897 -24.21 -4.02 12.42
C TYR A 897 -25.35 -3.23 11.82
N ALA A 898 -25.88 -2.22 12.53
CA ALA A 898 -26.80 -1.25 11.96
C ALA A 898 -26.12 -0.42 10.86
N ASP A 899 -24.85 -0.09 11.04
CA ASP A 899 -24.06 0.70 10.10
C ASP A 899 -23.36 -0.12 9.00
N PHE A 900 -23.06 -1.39 9.29
CA PHE A 900 -22.26 -2.29 8.45
C PHE A 900 -22.67 -2.31 6.98
N LYS A 901 -23.96 -2.54 6.68
CA LYS A 901 -24.46 -2.60 5.30
C LYS A 901 -24.55 -1.22 4.66
N GLY A 902 -24.71 -0.17 5.45
CA GLY A 902 -24.77 1.21 4.97
C GLY A 902 -23.42 1.75 4.53
N MET A 903 -22.33 1.24 5.11
CA MET A 903 -20.98 1.83 4.97
C MET A 903 -19.99 0.95 4.22
N LEU A 904 -20.03 -0.37 4.38
CA LEU A 904 -19.07 -1.24 3.68
C LEU A 904 -19.38 -1.30 2.18
N ILE A 905 -18.32 -1.17 1.37
CA ILE A 905 -18.38 -1.17 -0.10
C ILE A 905 -19.13 -2.35 -0.75
N PRO A 906 -18.99 -3.62 -0.32
CA PRO A 906 -19.69 -4.75 -0.96
C PRO A 906 -21.22 -4.70 -0.85
N PHE A 907 -21.78 -3.80 -0.03
CA PHE A 907 -23.23 -3.62 0.12
C PHE A 907 -23.75 -2.34 -0.53
N GLN A 908 -22.88 -1.56 -1.18
CA GLN A 908 -23.26 -0.34 -1.88
C GLN A 908 -23.92 -0.66 -3.23
N ASP A 909 -24.83 0.20 -3.66
CA ASP A 909 -25.36 0.14 -5.03
C ASP A 909 -24.22 0.40 -6.05
N PRO A 910 -23.90 -0.56 -6.94
CA PRO A 910 -22.86 -0.39 -7.94
C PRO A 910 -23.06 0.80 -8.87
N ALA A 911 -24.32 1.16 -9.19
CA ALA A 911 -24.62 2.31 -10.07
C ALA A 911 -24.33 3.65 -9.37
N ARG A 912 -24.66 3.74 -8.07
CA ARG A 912 -24.26 4.87 -7.22
C ARG A 912 -22.74 4.93 -7.06
N TYR A 913 -22.12 3.82 -6.66
CA TYR A 913 -20.69 3.73 -6.38
C TYR A 913 -19.82 4.01 -7.63
N GLY A 914 -20.32 3.62 -8.80
CA GLY A 914 -19.73 3.93 -10.11
C GLY A 914 -18.50 3.11 -10.48
N ARG A 915 -18.15 2.10 -9.67
CA ARG A 915 -17.02 1.17 -9.89
C ARG A 915 -17.31 -0.18 -9.22
N SER A 916 -16.36 -1.11 -9.30
CA SER A 916 -16.50 -2.45 -8.70
C SER A 916 -16.70 -2.37 -7.18
N ILE A 917 -17.81 -2.91 -6.67
CA ILE A 917 -18.08 -3.04 -5.22
C ILE A 917 -17.20 -4.09 -4.53
N LEU A 918 -16.30 -4.74 -5.28
CA LEU A 918 -15.30 -5.64 -4.73
C LEU A 918 -13.99 -4.91 -4.37
N GLU A 919 -13.83 -3.67 -4.81
CA GLU A 919 -12.61 -2.88 -4.64
C GLU A 919 -12.91 -1.63 -3.81
N ASN A 920 -12.00 -1.28 -2.89
CA ASN A 920 -12.11 -0.03 -2.15
C ASN A 920 -11.84 1.20 -3.03
N SER A 921 -12.21 2.37 -2.52
CA SER A 921 -11.74 3.68 -3.01
C SER A 921 -11.11 4.46 -1.85
N SER A 922 -10.48 5.62 -2.10
CA SER A 922 -10.04 6.49 -1.00
C SER A 922 -11.23 7.21 -0.37
N PHE A 923 -12.11 7.77 -1.21
CA PHE A 923 -13.29 8.50 -0.74
C PHE A 923 -14.51 8.30 -1.64
N LEU A 924 -15.69 8.60 -1.09
CA LEU A 924 -16.93 8.80 -1.83
C LEU A 924 -17.34 10.28 -1.72
N VAL A 925 -17.89 10.81 -2.81
CA VAL A 925 -18.42 12.18 -2.82
C VAL A 925 -19.63 12.26 -1.89
N SER A 926 -19.58 13.13 -0.89
CA SER A 926 -20.69 13.27 0.07
C SER A 926 -21.84 14.10 -0.50
N SER A 927 -22.91 14.24 0.28
CA SER A 927 -24.06 15.06 -0.07
C SER A 927 -23.83 16.57 0.02
N ALA A 928 -22.68 16.99 0.55
CA ALA A 928 -22.26 18.39 0.58
C ALA A 928 -21.80 18.90 -0.80
N PHE A 929 -21.45 18.00 -1.72
CA PHE A 929 -20.99 18.39 -3.06
C PHE A 929 -22.13 18.99 -3.89
N PRO A 930 -21.89 20.04 -4.70
CA PRO A 930 -22.97 20.66 -5.48
C PRO A 930 -23.58 19.74 -6.54
N ASP A 931 -22.77 18.88 -7.17
CA ASP A 931 -23.26 17.97 -8.21
C ASP A 931 -23.88 16.70 -7.63
N LYS A 932 -25.21 16.72 -7.52
CA LYS A 932 -26.04 15.60 -7.02
C LYS A 932 -25.82 14.28 -7.75
N ARG A 933 -25.33 14.29 -8.99
CA ARG A 933 -25.07 13.07 -9.78
C ARG A 933 -23.88 12.27 -9.26
N LEU A 934 -22.96 12.94 -8.55
CA LEU A 934 -21.76 12.33 -8.02
C LEU A 934 -21.93 11.78 -6.59
N HIS A 935 -23.01 12.11 -5.88
CA HIS A 935 -23.17 11.71 -4.48
C HIS A 935 -23.10 10.18 -4.33
N GLY A 936 -22.18 9.71 -3.48
CA GLY A 936 -21.88 8.29 -3.26
C GLY A 936 -20.96 7.64 -4.30
N THR A 937 -20.50 8.38 -5.31
CA THR A 937 -19.53 7.88 -6.31
C THR A 937 -18.15 7.78 -5.67
N GLY A 938 -17.50 6.63 -5.82
CA GLY A 938 -16.14 6.40 -5.32
C GLY A 938 -15.08 7.00 -6.25
N PHE A 939 -13.98 7.47 -5.67
CA PHE A 939 -12.80 7.99 -6.37
C PHE A 939 -11.50 7.46 -5.77
N VAL A 940 -10.48 7.31 -6.62
CA VAL A 940 -9.12 6.94 -6.25
C VAL A 940 -9.04 5.48 -5.75
N SER A 941 -8.94 4.54 -6.70
CA SER A 941 -9.18 3.10 -6.49
C SER A 941 -8.16 2.35 -5.61
N ARG A 942 -8.65 1.28 -4.98
CA ARG A 942 -7.97 0.12 -4.37
C ARG A 942 -7.02 0.37 -3.20
N LEU A 943 -5.88 1.03 -3.44
CA LEU A 943 -4.75 1.12 -2.50
C LEU A 943 -4.99 2.16 -1.38
N SER A 944 -6.13 2.04 -0.71
CA SER A 944 -6.60 2.85 0.41
C SER A 944 -6.20 2.25 1.75
N GLY A 945 -6.12 3.09 2.79
CA GLY A 945 -5.87 2.62 4.16
C GLY A 945 -7.05 1.85 4.74
N SER A 946 -8.23 1.96 4.12
CA SER A 946 -9.41 1.17 4.47
C SER A 946 -9.16 -0.34 4.39
N THR A 947 -8.22 -0.80 3.58
CA THR A 947 -7.88 -2.23 3.48
C THR A 947 -7.37 -2.76 4.82
N ALA A 948 -6.40 -2.08 5.44
CA ALA A 948 -5.84 -2.48 6.73
C ALA A 948 -6.88 -2.47 7.87
N GLU A 949 -7.80 -1.50 7.85
CA GLU A 949 -8.87 -1.42 8.86
C GLU A 949 -9.90 -2.52 8.67
N PHE A 950 -10.29 -2.81 7.41
CA PHE A 950 -11.19 -3.92 7.11
C PHE A 950 -10.61 -5.26 7.56
N LEU A 951 -9.32 -5.52 7.33
CA LEU A 951 -8.68 -6.75 7.80
C LEU A 951 -8.79 -6.91 9.33
N ASN A 952 -8.60 -5.83 10.09
CA ASN A 952 -8.76 -5.88 11.53
C ASN A 952 -10.23 -6.10 11.93
N ILE A 953 -11.18 -5.46 11.25
CA ILE A 953 -12.61 -5.68 11.46
C ILE A 953 -12.96 -7.16 11.21
N TRP A 954 -12.48 -7.72 10.09
CA TRP A 954 -12.69 -9.11 9.72
C TRP A 954 -12.12 -10.08 10.78
N LEU A 955 -10.91 -9.81 11.30
CA LEU A 955 -10.33 -10.61 12.39
C LEU A 955 -11.20 -10.56 13.65
N LEU A 956 -11.67 -9.38 14.05
CA LEU A 956 -12.53 -9.23 15.24
C LEU A 956 -13.88 -9.93 15.06
N MET A 957 -14.52 -9.78 13.89
CA MET A 957 -15.78 -10.46 13.58
C MET A 957 -15.65 -11.97 13.67
N ASN A 958 -14.57 -12.53 13.14
CA ASN A 958 -14.42 -13.97 12.99
C ASN A 958 -13.83 -14.65 14.22
N ILE A 959 -12.93 -13.98 14.95
CA ILE A 959 -12.06 -14.60 15.95
C ILE A 959 -12.27 -13.97 17.34
N GLY A 960 -12.46 -12.65 17.40
CA GLY A 960 -12.50 -11.87 18.63
C GLY A 960 -11.19 -11.10 18.90
N LYS A 961 -11.14 -10.36 20.01
CA LYS A 961 -10.06 -9.39 20.30
C LYS A 961 -8.74 -10.06 20.75
N GLU A 962 -8.81 -11.02 21.66
CA GLU A 962 -7.65 -11.65 22.31
C GLU A 962 -7.83 -13.17 22.31
N PRO A 963 -7.61 -13.85 21.18
CA PRO A 963 -7.88 -15.27 21.07
C PRO A 963 -6.84 -16.12 21.81
N PHE A 964 -5.56 -15.72 21.77
CA PHE A 964 -4.51 -16.40 22.54
C PHE A 964 -4.26 -15.69 23.86
N PHE A 965 -4.17 -16.46 24.93
CA PHE A 965 -3.90 -15.95 26.28
C PHE A 965 -3.20 -17.01 27.14
N LEU A 966 -2.69 -16.59 28.30
CA LEU A 966 -2.12 -17.50 29.30
C LEU A 966 -3.14 -17.76 30.41
N ASN A 967 -3.34 -19.02 30.76
CA ASN A 967 -4.12 -19.39 31.95
C ASN A 967 -3.33 -19.16 33.25
N ASP A 968 -3.94 -19.45 34.40
CA ASP A 968 -3.31 -19.29 35.72
C ASP A 968 -2.02 -20.11 35.89
N LYS A 969 -1.86 -21.19 35.11
CA LYS A 969 -0.65 -22.03 35.06
C LYS A 969 0.39 -21.53 34.05
N LYS A 970 0.22 -20.33 33.49
CA LYS A 970 1.04 -19.74 32.42
C LYS A 970 1.12 -20.60 31.15
N GLN A 971 0.10 -21.41 30.88
CA GLN A 971 0.03 -22.23 29.67
C GLN A 971 -0.79 -21.51 28.59
N LEU A 972 -0.30 -21.59 27.34
CA LEU A 972 -0.97 -21.00 26.19
C LEU A 972 -2.33 -21.68 25.96
N CYS A 973 -3.37 -20.87 25.89
CA CYS A 973 -4.72 -21.26 25.54
C CYS A 973 -5.22 -20.44 24.34
N LEU A 974 -6.21 -20.98 23.63
CA LEU A 974 -6.90 -20.33 22.53
C LEU A 974 -8.42 -20.33 22.79
N LYS A 975 -9.09 -19.23 22.51
CA LYS A 975 -10.55 -19.10 22.52
C LYS A 975 -11.02 -18.34 21.29
N PHE A 976 -12.11 -18.79 20.69
CA PHE A 976 -12.85 -18.03 19.68
C PHE A 976 -14.02 -17.30 20.35
N ASP A 977 -14.22 -16.03 19.99
CA ASP A 977 -15.36 -15.22 20.42
C ASP A 977 -15.93 -14.45 19.21
N PRO A 978 -16.60 -15.15 18.28
CA PRO A 978 -17.07 -14.54 17.04
C PRO A 978 -18.15 -13.50 17.32
N ILE A 979 -18.14 -12.43 16.53
CA ILE A 979 -19.13 -11.35 16.54
C ILE A 979 -19.79 -11.35 15.16
N LEU A 980 -20.66 -12.32 14.88
CA LEU A 980 -21.30 -12.57 13.58
C LEU A 980 -22.83 -12.48 13.70
N PRO A 981 -23.51 -11.78 12.78
CA PRO A 981 -24.95 -11.70 12.75
C PRO A 981 -25.52 -12.93 12.01
N LYS A 982 -26.73 -13.34 12.36
CA LYS A 982 -27.38 -14.53 11.79
C LYS A 982 -27.47 -14.52 10.26
N TRP A 983 -27.53 -13.33 9.66
CA TRP A 983 -27.71 -13.19 8.22
C TRP A 983 -26.46 -13.49 7.41
N LEU A 984 -25.27 -13.57 8.01
CA LEU A 984 -24.03 -14.01 7.34
C LEU A 984 -23.91 -15.53 7.22
N PHE A 985 -24.69 -16.30 7.98
CA PHE A 985 -24.67 -17.76 7.91
C PHE A 985 -25.39 -18.24 6.65
N ASN A 986 -24.79 -19.23 5.98
CA ASN A 986 -25.30 -19.89 4.79
C ASN A 986 -26.63 -20.61 5.03
N LYS A 987 -27.27 -21.07 3.94
CA LYS A 987 -28.51 -21.86 4.01
C LYS A 987 -28.33 -23.18 4.77
N ASP A 988 -27.14 -23.77 4.73
CA ASP A 988 -26.76 -24.95 5.51
C ASP A 988 -26.41 -24.61 6.98
N LYS A 989 -26.63 -23.35 7.38
CA LYS A 989 -26.39 -22.80 8.72
C LYS A 989 -24.90 -22.76 9.11
N SER A 990 -24.01 -22.75 8.12
CA SER A 990 -22.56 -22.64 8.33
C SER A 990 -22.01 -21.26 7.99
N TYR A 991 -20.84 -20.93 8.55
CA TYR A 991 -19.99 -19.83 8.12
C TYR A 991 -18.55 -20.29 8.23
N SER A 992 -17.74 -20.12 7.18
CA SER A 992 -16.36 -20.58 7.17
C SER A 992 -15.36 -19.49 6.81
N PHE A 993 -14.17 -19.57 7.39
CA PHE A 993 -13.06 -18.66 7.09
C PHE A 993 -11.71 -19.32 7.34
N ASN A 994 -10.64 -18.80 6.72
CA ASN A 994 -9.28 -19.25 6.99
C ASN A 994 -8.66 -18.50 8.18
N PHE A 995 -8.47 -19.21 9.30
CA PHE A 995 -7.68 -18.73 10.43
C PHE A 995 -6.20 -19.01 10.22
N LEU A 996 -5.36 -18.03 10.56
CA LEU A 996 -3.92 -18.08 10.32
C LEU A 996 -3.59 -18.51 8.87
N SER A 997 -4.34 -18.01 7.89
CA SER A 997 -4.27 -18.29 6.45
C SER A 997 -4.49 -19.73 5.97
N LYS A 998 -4.18 -20.74 6.80
CA LYS A 998 -4.14 -22.16 6.38
C LYS A 998 -5.15 -23.05 7.09
N ILE A 999 -5.81 -22.57 8.15
CA ILE A 999 -6.67 -23.38 9.00
C ILE A 999 -8.13 -23.04 8.69
N MET A 1000 -8.85 -23.94 8.03
CA MET A 1000 -10.26 -23.74 7.74
C MET A 1000 -11.07 -23.86 9.02
N VAL A 1001 -11.66 -22.75 9.49
CA VAL A 1001 -12.57 -22.74 10.64
C VAL A 1001 -14.00 -22.67 10.12
N THR A 1002 -14.89 -23.53 10.63
CA THR A 1002 -16.32 -23.53 10.29
C THR A 1002 -17.17 -23.42 11.54
N TYR A 1003 -17.97 -22.35 11.63
CA TYR A 1003 -19.02 -22.19 12.62
C TYR A 1003 -20.31 -22.85 12.15
N HIS A 1004 -20.85 -23.76 12.94
CA HIS A 1004 -22.16 -24.41 12.72
C HIS A 1004 -23.21 -23.81 13.64
N ASN A 1005 -24.21 -23.13 13.09
CA ASN A 1005 -25.22 -22.36 13.82
C ASN A 1005 -26.64 -22.91 13.63
N PRO A 1006 -26.99 -24.07 14.19
CA PRO A 1006 -28.27 -24.74 13.97
C PRO A 1006 -29.50 -23.89 14.33
N ARG A 1007 -29.34 -22.92 15.25
CA ARG A 1007 -30.39 -22.02 15.73
C ARG A 1007 -30.54 -20.74 14.90
N MET A 1008 -29.61 -20.43 13.99
CA MET A 1008 -29.64 -19.22 13.15
C MET A 1008 -29.87 -17.92 13.95
N LYS A 1009 -29.16 -17.77 15.08
CA LYS A 1009 -29.13 -16.53 15.88
C LYS A 1009 -27.78 -15.83 15.76
N ASN A 1010 -27.72 -14.56 16.16
CA ASN A 1010 -26.46 -13.81 16.26
C ASN A 1010 -25.54 -14.48 17.29
N THR A 1011 -24.22 -14.33 17.14
CA THR A 1011 -23.23 -14.77 18.14
C THR A 1011 -22.97 -13.70 19.22
N PHE A 1012 -23.61 -12.53 19.10
CA PHE A 1012 -23.57 -11.41 20.04
C PHE A 1012 -24.99 -10.98 20.45
N GLY A 1013 -25.09 -10.18 21.51
CA GLY A 1013 -26.37 -9.74 22.08
C GLY A 1013 -26.93 -10.67 23.17
N PRO A 1014 -28.07 -10.32 23.79
CA PRO A 1014 -28.64 -11.07 24.92
C PRO A 1014 -29.10 -12.49 24.54
N ASP A 1015 -29.67 -12.66 23.34
CA ASP A 1015 -30.18 -13.95 22.84
C ASP A 1015 -29.17 -14.73 21.97
N CYS A 1016 -27.86 -14.47 22.16
CA CYS A 1016 -26.83 -15.01 21.30
C CYS A 1016 -26.66 -16.54 21.43
N VAL A 1017 -26.19 -17.16 20.35
CA VAL A 1017 -25.64 -18.52 20.41
C VAL A 1017 -24.21 -18.49 20.94
N ARG A 1018 -23.82 -19.53 21.69
CA ARG A 1018 -22.48 -19.68 22.27
C ARG A 1018 -21.81 -20.96 21.80
N ILE A 1019 -20.48 -21.00 21.86
CA ILE A 1019 -19.71 -22.20 21.53
C ILE A 1019 -20.04 -23.29 22.56
N ARG A 1020 -20.54 -24.42 22.07
CA ARG A 1020 -20.84 -25.61 22.88
C ARG A 1020 -19.77 -26.70 22.72
N ARG A 1021 -19.27 -26.87 21.49
CA ARG A 1021 -18.33 -27.94 21.15
C ARG A 1021 -17.36 -27.48 20.07
N ILE A 1022 -16.10 -27.86 20.20
CA ILE A 1022 -15.05 -27.68 19.19
C ILE A 1022 -14.52 -29.06 18.80
N SER A 1023 -14.32 -29.29 17.51
CA SER A 1023 -13.81 -30.55 16.96
C SER A 1023 -12.70 -30.28 15.95
N PHE A 1024 -11.61 -31.04 16.01
CA PHE A 1024 -10.52 -31.01 15.03
C PHE A 1024 -9.72 -32.32 15.07
N LYS A 1025 -8.71 -32.46 14.20
CA LYS A 1025 -7.71 -33.52 14.29
C LYS A 1025 -6.39 -32.92 14.77
N ASP A 1026 -5.74 -33.57 15.73
CA ASP A 1026 -4.42 -33.14 16.22
C ASP A 1026 -3.31 -33.36 15.17
N GLN A 1027 -2.07 -32.98 15.51
CA GLN A 1027 -0.92 -33.15 14.62
C GLN A 1027 -0.62 -34.62 14.23
N LEU A 1028 -1.13 -35.61 14.99
CA LEU A 1028 -0.98 -37.04 14.70
C LEU A 1028 -2.19 -37.59 13.92
N GLY A 1029 -3.19 -36.76 13.65
CA GLY A 1029 -4.42 -37.14 12.96
C GLY A 1029 -5.52 -37.71 13.88
N ASN A 1030 -5.30 -37.74 15.20
CA ASN A 1030 -6.29 -38.22 16.15
C ASN A 1030 -7.43 -37.22 16.29
N PRO A 1031 -8.70 -37.66 16.36
CA PRO A 1031 -9.82 -36.78 16.60
C PRO A 1031 -9.78 -36.21 18.03
N VAL A 1032 -10.01 -34.90 18.14
CA VAL A 1032 -10.12 -34.17 19.41
C VAL A 1032 -11.49 -33.52 19.47
N GLU A 1033 -12.22 -33.76 20.56
CA GLU A 1033 -13.47 -33.09 20.88
C GLU A 1033 -13.37 -32.36 22.22
N LEU A 1034 -13.77 -31.08 22.24
CA LEU A 1034 -13.78 -30.24 23.43
C LEU A 1034 -15.21 -29.75 23.66
N SER A 1035 -15.78 -30.01 24.84
CA SER A 1035 -17.10 -29.51 25.27
C SER A 1035 -17.06 -28.10 25.86
N SER A 1036 -16.07 -27.30 25.44
CA SER A 1036 -15.77 -25.96 25.96
C SER A 1036 -15.39 -25.04 24.80
N SER A 1037 -15.51 -23.72 25.00
CA SER A 1037 -14.96 -22.71 24.08
C SER A 1037 -13.44 -22.57 24.18
N LEU A 1038 -12.83 -23.19 25.20
CA LEU A 1038 -11.40 -23.14 25.48
C LEU A 1038 -10.66 -24.28 24.79
N ILE A 1039 -9.61 -23.94 24.06
CA ILE A 1039 -8.64 -24.87 23.50
C ILE A 1039 -7.34 -24.75 24.33
N PRO A 1040 -7.02 -25.72 25.19
CA PRO A 1040 -5.86 -25.65 26.06
C PRO A 1040 -4.56 -26.05 25.34
N ALA A 1041 -3.43 -25.94 26.05
CA ALA A 1041 -2.19 -26.62 25.66
C ALA A 1041 -2.39 -28.16 25.67
N PRO A 1042 -1.76 -28.92 24.75
CA PRO A 1042 -0.84 -28.47 23.70
C PRO A 1042 -1.54 -28.00 22.40
N TYR A 1043 -2.85 -28.16 22.29
CA TYR A 1043 -3.59 -27.90 21.04
C TYR A 1043 -3.52 -26.45 20.59
N ALA A 1044 -3.59 -25.48 21.51
CA ALA A 1044 -3.41 -24.06 21.17
C ALA A 1044 -2.08 -23.80 20.44
N GLN A 1045 -0.99 -24.44 20.88
CA GLN A 1045 0.32 -24.35 20.23
C GLN A 1045 0.30 -25.02 18.85
N GLN A 1046 -0.31 -26.21 18.72
CA GLN A 1046 -0.44 -26.90 17.43
C GLN A 1046 -1.21 -26.05 16.40
N ILE A 1047 -2.29 -25.39 16.81
CA ILE A 1047 -3.06 -24.46 15.97
C ILE A 1047 -2.19 -23.26 15.59
N ARG A 1048 -1.53 -22.59 16.55
CA ARG A 1048 -0.65 -21.44 16.27
C ARG A 1048 0.49 -21.79 15.31
N SER A 1049 1.02 -23.00 15.42
CA SER A 1049 2.04 -23.57 14.53
C SER A 1049 1.49 -24.11 13.21
N ARG A 1050 0.19 -23.97 12.94
CA ARG A 1050 -0.50 -24.43 11.71
C ARG A 1050 -0.36 -25.94 11.46
N LEU A 1051 -0.26 -26.74 12.51
CA LEU A 1051 -0.22 -28.21 12.42
C LEU A 1051 -1.62 -28.82 12.31
N ILE A 1052 -2.67 -28.02 12.52
CA ILE A 1052 -4.07 -28.40 12.39
C ILE A 1052 -4.63 -27.74 11.14
N GLN A 1053 -5.31 -28.52 10.29
CA GLN A 1053 -5.81 -28.04 8.99
C GLN A 1053 -7.25 -27.51 9.03
N ARG A 1054 -8.07 -28.00 9.98
CA ARG A 1054 -9.50 -27.69 10.05
C ARG A 1054 -10.00 -27.71 11.50
N ILE A 1055 -10.89 -26.77 11.82
CA ILE A 1055 -11.58 -26.67 13.12
C ILE A 1055 -13.08 -26.48 12.86
N ASP A 1056 -13.90 -27.36 13.40
CA ASP A 1056 -15.37 -27.25 13.38
C ASP A 1056 -15.87 -26.81 14.77
N ILE A 1057 -16.58 -25.68 14.81
CA ILE A 1057 -17.08 -25.05 16.03
C ILE A 1057 -18.61 -25.06 16.00
N TYR A 1058 -19.22 -25.73 16.98
CA TYR A 1058 -20.66 -25.92 17.05
C TYR A 1058 -21.28 -24.96 18.06
N LEU A 1059 -22.19 -24.12 17.58
CA LEU A 1059 -22.89 -23.11 18.35
C LEU A 1059 -24.24 -23.64 18.85
N LYS A 1060 -24.66 -23.24 20.05
CA LYS A 1060 -25.99 -23.56 20.61
C LYS A 1060 -26.63 -22.33 21.24
#